data_AF-A0A2S2NHA9-F1
#
_entry.id   AF-A0A2S2NHA9-F1
#
_cell.length_a   1.000
_cell.length_b   1.000
_cell.length_c   1.000
_cell.angle_alpha   90.00
_cell.angle_beta   90.00
_cell.angle_gamma   90.00
#
_symmetry.space_group_name_H-M   'P 1'
#
loop_
_entity.id
_entity.type
_entity.pdbx_description
1 polymer ?
#
loop_
_entity_poly.entity_id
_entity_poly.type
_entity_poly.pdbx_seq_one_letter_code
_entity_poly.pdbx_strand_id
1 'polypeptide(L)'
;MCGECDKIRCLRDSCPGLGGCRLCGNFSCNIYYEHYNNLRPSTPTKFSKINSNHYRKPWLIASKSVWNSDFLCIALWCVAVLSVSQTSAEYQTQITSLPPIATQPTNNSGVHFSAGRICPSKDIRNKAENLNALRGCRVIEGFLQIVLIDNANETSYESLSFPELREITGYLLLYRVNGLKSLAKLFPNLSVIRGQDLFMSYAIAIYEMVHLQELGLYNLRDVVRGAVYITKNPMLCFTQTIDWIRIAPSGKESHDIYDNRPVNACPVCPWTNDISCSVSNYTNEPLCWNTEHCQKICPPECGNLSCTEDGTCCHEQCLGGCTGPKHDDCFACKYLADERDCVKECPVDTLTYQNRRCIAERDCYRMPRSRDLQNGLHLQSWKPFNNKSCVMECPPGFEEVPTENIYGKVFKCQKCSGPCRKVCIAANVESIQSAQKLKGCVIINGSLEIQIRGGMNIVKELEESLSMIEEITGYLKVVRSFPLVSLTFLRKLHVIRGEILESSKYALVVLDNQNLVELWDWSTRKPDGELRIERGQIFFHFNPKLCIYRIKQLQANLGDRFKNVDDLEVAPNSNGDKMACTVKKLNVSTEVVLSNSVLLKWRPFEHYDTRTLLGYVVYYLEAPYKNVSLYDGRDACGGDGWKTDDVESTEITTDDLVALITGLKPYTQYAYYVKTYTMASESNGAQSDINYFRTMPGTPSPPQNLRVKSVTADSISIEWMPPAEPNGLLKHYIIKYTSINISGDSLLKRDYCQNSPNVNEFADSYPGARPEMVNNDQKENCNCTDQPEKKTI
;
A
#
# COMPACT_ATOMS: atom_id res chain seq x y z
N MET A 1 -8.29 11.53 -1.75
CA MET A 1 -9.04 10.59 -2.59
C MET A 1 -10.22 10.04 -1.81
N CYS A 2 -11.45 10.39 -2.22
CA CYS A 2 -12.52 9.40 -2.23
C CYS A 2 -12.11 8.41 -3.32
N GLY A 3 -11.88 7.15 -2.96
CA GLY A 3 -11.49 6.13 -3.94
C GLY A 3 -12.66 5.88 -4.90
N GLU A 4 -12.42 6.10 -6.18
CA GLU A 4 -13.17 5.45 -7.25
C GLU A 4 -13.03 3.94 -7.07
N CYS A 5 -14.16 3.25 -6.88
CA CYS A 5 -14.29 1.81 -7.09
C CYS A 5 -14.43 1.45 -8.59
N ASP A 6 -13.93 2.28 -9.50
CA ASP A 6 -14.08 2.06 -10.94
C ASP A 6 -12.75 1.63 -11.57
N LYS A 7 -12.33 0.39 -11.25
CA LYS A 7 -11.50 -0.44 -12.14
C LYS A 7 -11.47 -1.90 -11.67
N ILE A 8 -12.65 -2.49 -11.49
CA ILE A 8 -12.78 -3.92 -11.71
C ILE A 8 -12.86 -4.11 -13.23
N ARG A 9 -11.91 -4.86 -13.79
CA ARG A 9 -12.10 -5.49 -15.12
C ARG A 9 -13.40 -6.27 -15.03
N CYS A 10 -14.46 -5.77 -15.64
CA CYS A 10 -15.67 -6.55 -15.90
C CYS A 10 -15.29 -7.73 -16.79
N LEU A 11 -15.01 -8.88 -16.16
CA LEU A 11 -15.24 -10.17 -16.81
C LEU A 11 -16.74 -10.28 -17.01
N ARG A 12 -17.13 -10.58 -18.25
CA ARG A 12 -18.41 -10.21 -18.88
C ARG A 12 -19.66 -10.97 -18.37
N ASP A 13 -19.60 -11.71 -17.27
CA ASP A 13 -20.66 -12.70 -16.95
C ASP A 13 -21.33 -12.54 -15.57
N SER A 14 -21.40 -11.34 -14.97
CA SER A 14 -22.12 -11.17 -13.70
C SER A 14 -22.70 -9.76 -13.48
N CYS A 15 -23.83 -9.46 -14.13
CA CYS A 15 -24.77 -8.41 -13.70
C CYS A 15 -26.19 -8.76 -14.17
N PRO A 16 -27.10 -9.23 -13.30
CA PRO A 16 -28.54 -9.13 -13.54
C PRO A 16 -29.10 -7.85 -12.88
N GLY A 17 -29.77 -7.03 -13.68
CA GLY A 17 -30.90 -6.19 -13.26
C GLY A 17 -30.64 -4.92 -12.45
N LEU A 18 -30.40 -3.79 -13.12
CA LEU A 18 -30.80 -2.47 -12.61
C LEU A 18 -31.45 -1.66 -13.72
N GLY A 19 -32.64 -1.14 -13.43
CA GLY A 19 -33.37 -0.22 -14.30
C GLY A 19 -32.60 1.08 -14.54
N GLY A 20 -32.46 1.43 -15.82
CA GLY A 20 -32.61 2.80 -16.30
C GLY A 20 -31.56 3.85 -15.90
N CYS A 21 -30.32 3.73 -16.38
CA CYS A 21 -29.48 4.91 -16.60
C CYS A 21 -29.96 5.67 -17.85
N ARG A 22 -30.76 6.73 -17.66
CA ARG A 22 -30.84 7.84 -18.62
C ARG A 22 -29.73 8.84 -18.26
N LEU A 23 -28.63 8.84 -19.03
CA LEU A 23 -27.75 9.98 -19.30
C LEU A 23 -26.57 9.50 -20.19
N CYS A 24 -26.83 9.30 -21.48
CA CYS A 24 -25.78 9.33 -22.50
C CYS A 24 -26.19 10.40 -23.52
N GLY A 25 -25.53 11.56 -23.44
CA GLY A 25 -25.61 12.63 -24.43
C GLY A 25 -24.24 12.86 -25.04
N ASN A 26 -24.11 12.46 -26.30
CA ASN A 26 -23.16 12.91 -27.33
C ASN A 26 -21.68 13.09 -26.98
N PHE A 27 -20.86 12.13 -27.40
CA PHE A 27 -19.68 12.45 -28.20
C PHE A 27 -19.60 11.51 -29.41
N SER A 28 -19.68 12.12 -30.59
CA SER A 28 -19.43 11.51 -31.88
C SER A 28 -17.95 11.15 -32.01
N CYS A 29 -17.64 9.90 -32.35
CA CYS A 29 -16.41 9.54 -33.03
C CYS A 29 -16.74 8.71 -34.27
N ASN A 30 -16.63 9.36 -35.43
CA ASN A 30 -16.48 8.74 -36.74
C ASN A 30 -15.20 7.88 -36.74
N ILE A 31 -15.32 6.56 -36.92
CA ILE A 31 -14.32 5.78 -37.65
C ILE A 31 -15.05 4.76 -38.53
N TYR A 32 -14.65 4.76 -39.80
CA TYR A 32 -15.08 3.95 -40.92
C TYR A 32 -15.18 2.44 -40.61
N TYR A 33 -16.23 1.79 -41.13
CA TYR A 33 -16.19 0.37 -41.50
C TYR A 33 -16.96 0.18 -42.82
N GLU A 34 -16.25 -0.27 -43.85
CA GLU A 34 -16.81 -0.66 -45.14
C GLU A 34 -17.55 -2.00 -45.06
N HIS A 35 -18.67 -2.05 -45.78
CA HIS A 35 -19.33 -3.17 -46.47
C HIS A 35 -19.33 -4.58 -45.83
N TYR A 36 -20.52 -5.11 -45.53
CA TYR A 36 -21.21 -6.08 -46.41
C TYR A 36 -22.70 -6.27 -46.02
N ASN A 37 -23.51 -6.46 -47.07
CA ASN A 37 -24.96 -6.63 -47.12
C ASN A 37 -25.53 -7.81 -46.29
N ASN A 38 -26.74 -7.68 -45.71
CA ASN A 38 -28.03 -8.07 -46.32
C ASN A 38 -29.17 -8.35 -45.29
N LEU A 39 -30.38 -7.97 -45.68
CA LEU A 39 -31.72 -8.53 -45.33
C LEU A 39 -32.47 -8.03 -44.07
N ARG A 40 -33.47 -7.19 -44.36
CA ARG A 40 -34.80 -6.94 -43.73
C ARG A 40 -35.66 -8.23 -43.59
N PRO A 41 -36.93 -8.22 -43.10
CA PRO A 41 -37.77 -7.16 -42.45
C PRO A 41 -38.60 -7.64 -41.22
N SER A 42 -39.22 -6.72 -40.46
CA SER A 42 -40.70 -6.60 -40.32
C SER A 42 -41.13 -5.67 -39.16
N THR A 43 -42.17 -4.91 -39.45
CA THR A 43 -42.87 -3.83 -38.70
C THR A 43 -44.05 -4.43 -37.86
N PRO A 44 -45.07 -3.70 -37.33
CA PRO A 44 -45.28 -2.26 -37.00
C PRO A 44 -46.02 -1.99 -35.63
N THR A 45 -46.34 -0.71 -35.39
CA THR A 45 -47.49 -0.13 -34.59
C THR A 45 -47.25 0.13 -33.08
N LYS A 46 -47.75 1.17 -32.40
CA LYS A 46 -48.67 2.29 -32.70
C LYS A 46 -48.54 3.36 -31.58
N PHE A 47 -48.58 4.64 -31.97
CA PHE A 47 -49.15 5.84 -31.31
C PHE A 47 -49.25 5.97 -29.78
N SER A 48 -48.81 7.11 -29.22
CA SER A 48 -49.69 8.29 -29.04
C SER A 48 -48.97 9.53 -28.49
N LYS A 49 -49.37 10.68 -29.03
CA LYS A 49 -49.01 12.04 -28.64
C LYS A 49 -49.93 12.51 -27.51
N ILE A 50 -49.41 13.27 -26.55
CA ILE A 50 -50.16 14.33 -25.87
C ILE A 50 -49.32 15.63 -25.92
N ASN A 51 -49.90 16.61 -26.61
CA ASN A 51 -49.60 18.05 -26.64
C ASN A 51 -50.48 18.70 -25.54
N SER A 52 -50.32 19.91 -24.98
CA SER A 52 -49.44 21.06 -25.20
C SER A 52 -49.71 22.10 -24.09
N ASN A 53 -48.76 23.02 -23.86
CA ASN A 53 -48.96 24.47 -23.60
C ASN A 53 -49.60 24.98 -22.29
N HIS A 54 -48.81 25.74 -21.49
CA HIS A 54 -48.83 27.23 -21.48
C HIS A 54 -47.64 27.82 -20.66
N TYR A 55 -46.79 28.68 -21.27
CA TYR A 55 -46.56 30.14 -21.00
C TYR A 55 -46.24 30.51 -19.52
N ARG A 56 -45.25 31.34 -19.12
CA ARG A 56 -44.41 32.41 -19.71
C ARG A 56 -43.32 32.82 -18.66
N LYS A 57 -42.11 33.18 -19.11
CA LYS A 57 -40.98 34.06 -18.58
C LYS A 57 -40.97 34.57 -17.11
N PRO A 58 -39.80 34.85 -16.45
CA PRO A 58 -38.51 35.26 -17.02
C PRO A 58 -37.24 34.55 -16.45
N TRP A 59 -36.16 34.54 -17.24
CA TRP A 59 -34.84 34.05 -16.84
C TRP A 59 -34.01 35.19 -16.22
N LEU A 60 -33.66 35.04 -14.94
CA LEU A 60 -32.55 35.74 -14.30
C LEU A 60 -31.34 34.81 -14.25
N ILE A 61 -30.18 35.39 -14.53
CA ILE A 61 -28.87 34.74 -14.58
C ILE A 61 -28.48 34.26 -13.18
N ALA A 62 -28.26 32.96 -13.03
CA ALA A 62 -27.43 32.40 -11.96
C ALA A 62 -26.70 31.18 -12.55
N SER A 63 -25.42 31.37 -12.88
CA SER A 63 -24.51 30.31 -13.31
C SER A 63 -24.33 29.31 -12.17
N LYS A 64 -24.74 28.05 -12.40
CA LYS A 64 -24.31 26.90 -11.60
C LYS A 64 -22.85 26.60 -11.96
N SER A 65 -21.92 27.00 -11.10
CA SER A 65 -20.59 26.43 -11.03
C SER A 65 -20.69 25.02 -10.43
N VAL A 66 -20.33 24.01 -11.20
CA VAL A 66 -20.11 22.64 -10.72
C VAL A 66 -18.76 22.63 -10.01
N TRP A 67 -18.77 22.54 -8.68
CA TRP A 67 -17.57 22.37 -7.88
C TRP A 67 -17.31 20.87 -7.71
N ASN A 68 -16.22 20.40 -8.31
CA ASN A 68 -15.73 19.03 -8.14
C ASN A 68 -15.15 18.82 -6.74
N SER A 69 -15.37 17.61 -6.22
CA SER A 69 -15.27 17.13 -4.85
C SER A 69 -13.84 16.94 -4.28
N ASP A 70 -12.79 17.33 -5.00
CA ASP A 70 -11.41 17.33 -4.48
C ASP A 70 -11.11 18.53 -3.55
N PHE A 71 -11.94 19.57 -3.60
CA PHE A 71 -11.68 20.84 -2.90
C PHE A 71 -11.92 20.81 -1.38
N LEU A 72 -12.80 19.92 -0.89
CA LEU A 72 -13.26 19.96 0.51
C LEU A 72 -12.33 19.22 1.49
N CYS A 73 -11.67 18.14 1.07
CA CYS A 73 -10.81 17.35 1.97
C CYS A 73 -9.49 18.03 2.33
N ILE A 74 -8.93 18.84 1.43
CA ILE A 74 -7.68 19.58 1.68
C ILE A 74 -7.98 20.94 2.33
N ALA A 75 -9.09 21.60 1.97
CA ALA A 75 -9.54 22.82 2.64
C ALA A 75 -9.96 22.58 4.09
N LEU A 76 -10.61 21.45 4.42
CA LEU A 76 -11.02 21.12 5.79
C LEU A 76 -9.83 20.74 6.71
N TRP A 77 -8.72 20.25 6.15
CA TRP A 77 -7.48 20.05 6.91
C TRP A 77 -6.76 21.39 7.15
N CYS A 78 -6.80 22.32 6.19
CA CYS A 78 -6.28 23.68 6.38
C CYS A 78 -7.10 24.52 7.38
N VAL A 79 -8.42 24.34 7.45
CA VAL A 79 -9.28 25.02 8.45
C VAL A 79 -9.05 24.48 9.87
N ALA A 80 -8.71 23.20 10.03
CA ALA A 80 -8.34 22.63 11.33
C ALA A 80 -6.95 23.09 11.84
N VAL A 81 -6.03 23.45 10.92
CA VAL A 81 -4.74 24.07 11.27
C VAL A 81 -4.89 25.57 11.62
N LEU A 82 -5.94 26.23 11.12
CA LEU A 82 -6.21 27.65 11.40
C LEU A 82 -6.92 27.91 12.74
N SER A 83 -7.46 26.91 13.43
CA SER A 83 -8.24 27.10 14.67
C SER A 83 -7.50 26.87 15.99
N VAL A 84 -6.18 26.60 15.98
CA VAL A 84 -5.38 26.39 17.23
C VAL A 84 -4.27 27.44 17.41
N SER A 85 -4.52 28.69 17.01
CA SER A 85 -3.60 29.80 17.34
C SER A 85 -4.32 31.14 17.49
N GLN A 86 -5.30 31.18 18.39
CA GLN A 86 -5.68 32.42 19.07
C GLN A 86 -5.95 32.10 20.53
N THR A 87 -4.92 32.25 21.38
CA THR A 87 -4.99 32.74 22.77
C THR A 87 -3.62 32.58 23.43
N SER A 88 -2.81 33.63 23.37
CA SER A 88 -1.96 34.00 24.50
C SER A 88 -1.62 35.48 24.34
N ALA A 89 -2.19 36.26 25.25
CA ALA A 89 -1.89 37.66 25.42
C ALA A 89 -0.44 37.85 25.87
N GLU A 90 0.13 38.95 25.44
CA GLU A 90 1.47 39.43 25.78
C GLU A 90 1.67 39.53 27.30
N TYR A 91 2.78 38.99 27.80
CA TYR A 91 3.38 39.42 29.06
C TYR A 91 4.86 39.67 28.80
N GLN A 92 5.22 40.95 28.65
CA GLN A 92 6.61 41.40 28.61
C GLN A 92 7.17 41.38 30.04
N THR A 93 8.14 40.50 30.29
CA THR A 93 9.08 40.67 31.41
C THR A 93 10.45 41.03 30.84
N GLN A 94 10.88 42.27 31.11
CA GLN A 94 12.23 42.76 30.81
C GLN A 94 13.26 41.96 31.60
N ILE A 95 14.23 41.35 30.91
CA ILE A 95 15.50 40.94 31.48
C ILE A 95 16.61 41.60 30.66
N THR A 96 17.32 42.51 31.31
CA THR A 96 18.51 43.20 30.82
C THR A 96 19.70 42.23 30.77
N SER A 97 20.36 42.11 29.62
CA SER A 97 21.67 41.46 29.50
C SER A 97 22.66 42.37 28.78
N LEU A 98 23.80 42.59 29.43
CA LEU A 98 24.98 43.36 29.00
C LEU A 98 25.60 42.84 27.68
N PRO A 99 26.31 43.68 26.92
CA PRO A 99 26.89 43.29 25.63
C PRO A 99 28.19 42.49 25.79
N PRO A 100 28.48 41.48 24.95
CA PRO A 100 29.80 40.90 24.86
C PRO A 100 30.73 41.73 23.97
N ILE A 101 31.97 41.77 24.44
CA ILE A 101 33.14 42.48 23.91
C ILE A 101 33.49 42.03 22.50
N ALA A 102 33.78 43.00 21.63
CA ALA A 102 34.26 42.79 20.27
C ALA A 102 35.74 42.38 20.26
N THR A 103 36.06 41.27 19.59
CA THR A 103 37.42 40.96 19.12
C THR A 103 37.41 40.89 17.60
N GLN A 104 38.22 41.72 16.97
CA GLN A 104 38.36 41.82 15.50
C GLN A 104 38.97 40.55 14.89
N PRO A 105 38.59 40.18 13.66
CA PRO A 105 39.25 39.10 12.93
C PRO A 105 40.48 39.63 12.18
N THR A 106 41.63 39.00 12.42
CA THR A 106 42.83 39.14 11.59
C THR A 106 42.64 38.39 10.28
N ASN A 107 42.85 39.08 9.17
CA ASN A 107 42.96 38.54 7.82
C ASN A 107 43.92 37.34 7.77
N ASN A 108 43.41 36.17 7.35
CA ASN A 108 44.22 35.23 6.60
C ASN A 108 43.36 34.51 5.57
N SER A 109 43.70 34.74 4.30
CA SER A 109 43.10 34.16 3.12
C SER A 109 43.41 32.67 3.05
N GLY A 110 42.41 31.85 3.34
CA GLY A 110 42.37 30.43 3.05
C GLY A 110 40.91 30.04 2.86
N VAL A 111 40.56 29.50 1.69
CA VAL A 111 39.21 29.02 1.36
C VAL A 111 38.86 27.88 2.31
N HIS A 112 38.20 28.21 3.42
CA HIS A 112 37.60 27.23 4.32
C HIS A 112 36.30 26.73 3.68
N PHE A 113 36.33 25.52 3.11
CA PHE A 113 35.10 24.77 2.84
C PHE A 113 34.36 24.57 4.17
N SER A 114 33.21 25.24 4.36
CA SER A 114 32.31 24.92 5.46
C SER A 114 31.80 23.50 5.26
N ALA A 115 32.17 22.59 6.16
CA ALA A 115 31.59 21.25 6.19
C ALA A 115 30.10 21.40 6.52
N GLY A 116 29.23 21.25 5.51
CA GLY A 116 27.79 21.38 5.68
C GLY A 116 27.25 20.43 6.77
N ARG A 117 26.23 20.88 7.51
CA ARG A 117 25.68 20.19 8.69
C ARG A 117 24.60 19.18 8.32
N ILE A 118 24.33 18.27 9.25
CA ILE A 118 23.17 17.37 9.21
C ILE A 118 21.98 18.12 9.82
N CYS A 119 20.84 18.10 9.14
CA CYS A 119 19.60 18.75 9.55
C CYS A 119 18.50 17.71 9.81
N PRO A 120 17.59 17.90 10.78
CA PRO A 120 16.44 17.03 10.95
C PRO A 120 15.41 17.23 9.82
N SER A 121 14.34 16.44 9.82
CA SER A 121 13.16 16.63 8.95
C SER A 121 12.74 18.09 8.86
N LYS A 122 12.32 18.51 7.66
CA LYS A 122 11.89 19.87 7.36
C LYS A 122 10.50 19.86 6.75
N ASP A 123 9.57 20.53 7.41
CA ASP A 123 8.26 20.87 6.87
C ASP A 123 8.19 22.38 6.67
N ILE A 124 8.17 22.81 5.41
CA ILE A 124 8.29 24.20 4.99
C ILE A 124 6.97 24.61 4.34
N ARG A 125 6.29 25.59 4.97
CA ARG A 125 4.96 26.06 4.54
C ARG A 125 4.84 27.58 4.49
N ASN A 126 3.74 28.06 3.92
CA ASN A 126 3.24 29.43 3.94
C ASN A 126 4.06 30.44 3.11
N LYS A 127 5.35 30.62 3.42
CA LYS A 127 6.22 31.63 2.79
C LYS A 127 7.46 30.99 2.17
N ALA A 128 7.85 31.46 0.98
CA ALA A 128 9.07 31.00 0.30
C ALA A 128 10.34 31.24 1.13
N GLU A 129 10.41 32.34 1.90
CA GLU A 129 11.54 32.66 2.78
C GLU A 129 11.84 31.57 3.83
N ASN A 130 10.84 30.76 4.21
CA ASN A 130 11.03 29.66 5.16
C ASN A 130 11.97 28.57 4.61
N LEU A 131 12.20 28.54 3.29
CA LEU A 131 13.24 27.70 2.67
C LEU A 131 14.64 28.02 3.20
N ASN A 132 14.89 29.23 3.74
CA ASN A 132 16.17 29.56 4.38
C ASN A 132 16.52 28.63 5.55
N ALA A 133 15.55 27.88 6.11
CA ALA A 133 15.80 26.83 7.09
C ALA A 133 16.70 25.68 6.57
N LEU A 134 16.92 25.60 5.25
CA LEU A 134 17.80 24.64 4.58
C LEU A 134 19.25 25.13 4.43
N ARG A 135 19.57 26.38 4.77
CA ARG A 135 20.95 26.88 4.71
C ARG A 135 21.86 26.08 5.65
N GLY A 136 23.04 25.72 5.17
CA GLY A 136 23.99 24.88 5.89
C GLY A 136 23.73 23.39 5.72
N CYS A 137 22.53 22.96 5.30
CA CYS A 137 22.13 21.55 5.33
C CYS A 137 22.75 20.78 4.17
N ARG A 138 23.70 19.88 4.48
CA ARG A 138 24.23 18.92 3.51
C ARG A 138 23.39 17.65 3.43
N VAL A 139 22.87 17.21 4.58
CA VAL A 139 22.04 16.01 4.71
C VAL A 139 20.78 16.35 5.48
N ILE A 140 19.62 15.92 4.99
CA ILE A 140 18.36 15.94 5.73
C ILE A 140 18.09 14.53 6.27
N GLU A 141 18.15 14.40 7.59
CA GLU A 141 17.88 13.20 8.36
C GLU A 141 16.38 13.14 8.70
N GLY A 142 15.61 12.40 7.89
CA GLY A 142 14.15 12.39 7.79
C GLY A 142 13.66 12.94 6.44
N PHE A 143 12.47 13.54 6.43
CA PHE A 143 11.78 13.98 5.22
C PHE A 143 11.97 15.48 4.90
N LEU A 144 11.78 15.86 3.64
CA LEU A 144 11.67 17.25 3.19
C LEU A 144 10.31 17.48 2.54
N GLN A 145 9.47 18.30 3.19
CA GLN A 145 8.18 18.75 2.67
C GLN A 145 8.24 20.24 2.38
N ILE A 146 7.82 20.63 1.17
CA ILE A 146 7.60 22.03 0.79
C ILE A 146 6.18 22.10 0.26
N VAL A 147 5.27 22.61 1.10
CA VAL A 147 3.83 22.52 0.85
C VAL A 147 3.11 23.83 1.17
N LEU A 148 2.02 24.12 0.45
CA LEU A 148 1.11 25.24 0.76
C LEU A 148 1.83 26.60 0.81
N ILE A 149 2.51 26.96 -0.27
CA ILE A 149 3.06 28.32 -0.46
C ILE A 149 2.22 29.00 -1.54
N ASP A 150 1.08 29.53 -1.13
CA ASP A 150 0.09 30.08 -2.06
C ASP A 150 0.46 31.49 -2.56
N ASN A 151 1.04 32.32 -1.69
CA ASN A 151 1.34 33.72 -1.95
C ASN A 151 2.82 33.94 -2.28
N ALA A 152 3.32 33.24 -3.30
CA ALA A 152 4.67 33.42 -3.82
C ALA A 152 4.66 33.53 -5.35
N ASN A 153 5.58 34.34 -5.86
CA ASN A 153 5.82 34.53 -7.29
C ASN A 153 7.21 34.01 -7.66
N GLU A 154 7.56 34.09 -8.93
CA GLU A 154 8.88 33.64 -9.42
C GLU A 154 10.05 34.36 -8.71
N THR A 155 9.95 35.67 -8.52
CA THR A 155 11.01 36.48 -7.89
C THR A 155 11.27 36.10 -6.43
N SER A 156 10.29 35.49 -5.76
CA SER A 156 10.42 34.98 -4.40
C SER A 156 11.46 33.85 -4.28
N TYR A 157 11.76 33.14 -5.37
CA TYR A 157 12.71 32.02 -5.39
C TYR A 157 14.05 32.37 -6.04
N GLU A 158 14.17 33.53 -6.70
CA GLU A 158 15.39 33.91 -7.44
C GLU A 158 16.64 34.04 -6.55
N SER A 159 16.48 34.48 -5.30
CA SER A 159 17.59 34.61 -4.36
C SER A 159 17.88 33.34 -3.55
N LEU A 160 17.10 32.27 -3.75
CA LEU A 160 17.17 31.03 -2.97
C LEU A 160 17.92 29.94 -3.74
N SER A 161 18.97 29.40 -3.13
CA SER A 161 19.70 28.23 -3.62
C SER A 161 20.36 27.52 -2.44
N PHE A 162 20.31 26.18 -2.45
CA PHE A 162 20.84 25.31 -1.39
C PHE A 162 21.78 24.26 -1.98
N PRO A 163 22.95 24.68 -2.53
CA PRO A 163 23.88 23.78 -3.21
C PRO A 163 24.60 22.81 -2.26
N GLU A 164 24.54 23.04 -0.95
CA GLU A 164 25.13 22.14 0.03
C GLU A 164 24.34 20.83 0.15
N LEU A 165 23.03 20.85 -0.11
CA LEU A 165 22.15 19.70 0.06
C LEU A 165 22.47 18.62 -0.98
N ARG A 166 22.84 17.43 -0.49
CA ARG A 166 23.21 16.28 -1.31
C ARG A 166 22.41 15.01 -1.04
N GLU A 167 21.86 14.88 0.15
CA GLU A 167 21.20 13.65 0.60
C GLU A 167 19.93 13.96 1.41
N ILE A 168 18.84 13.27 1.08
CA ILE A 168 17.61 13.20 1.89
C ILE A 168 17.39 11.73 2.28
N THR A 169 17.22 11.45 3.56
CA THR A 169 17.15 10.05 4.04
C THR A 169 15.73 9.48 4.03
N GLY A 170 14.70 10.30 4.23
CA GLY A 170 13.29 9.95 4.06
C GLY A 170 12.82 10.19 2.62
N TYR A 171 11.78 11.00 2.46
CA TYR A 171 11.16 11.34 1.17
C TYR A 171 11.18 12.85 0.89
N LEU A 172 10.98 13.21 -0.38
CA LEU A 172 10.76 14.57 -0.87
C LEU A 172 9.30 14.75 -1.29
N LEU A 173 8.60 15.74 -0.72
CA LEU A 173 7.23 16.09 -1.07
C LEU A 173 7.12 17.56 -1.49
N LEU A 174 6.53 17.80 -2.66
CA LEU A 174 6.15 19.12 -3.16
C LEU A 174 4.63 19.15 -3.41
N TYR A 175 3.94 20.10 -2.77
CA TYR A 175 2.49 20.23 -2.90
C TYR A 175 2.03 21.69 -2.90
N ARG A 176 1.39 22.16 -3.97
CA ARG A 176 0.84 23.53 -4.10
C ARG A 176 1.83 24.62 -3.67
N VAL A 177 2.94 24.71 -4.40
CA VAL A 177 3.95 25.75 -4.23
C VAL A 177 3.89 26.68 -5.45
N ASN A 178 3.29 27.84 -5.27
CA ASN A 178 3.10 28.81 -6.35
C ASN A 178 4.40 29.55 -6.67
N GLY A 179 4.62 29.81 -7.95
CA GLY A 179 5.72 30.63 -8.47
C GLY A 179 7.03 29.87 -8.70
N LEU A 180 7.15 28.64 -8.18
CA LEU A 180 8.35 27.83 -8.36
C LEU A 180 8.35 27.14 -9.74
N LYS A 181 9.36 27.44 -10.57
CA LYS A 181 9.47 26.90 -11.94
C LYS A 181 10.39 25.67 -12.10
N SER A 182 11.46 25.59 -11.33
CA SER A 182 12.46 24.51 -11.42
C SER A 182 13.13 24.26 -10.08
N LEU A 183 13.49 23.01 -9.77
CA LEU A 183 14.33 22.69 -8.60
C LEU A 183 15.83 22.73 -8.93
N ALA A 184 16.23 22.88 -10.20
CA ALA A 184 17.64 22.92 -10.62
C ALA A 184 18.45 23.95 -9.85
N LYS A 185 17.87 25.14 -9.64
CA LYS A 185 18.50 26.22 -8.89
C LYS A 185 18.45 26.02 -7.38
N LEU A 186 17.38 25.41 -6.87
CA LEU A 186 17.19 25.19 -5.44
C LEU A 186 18.11 24.08 -4.91
N PHE A 187 18.13 22.93 -5.59
CA PHE A 187 18.82 21.73 -5.13
C PHE A 187 19.76 21.17 -6.22
N PRO A 188 20.74 21.96 -6.70
CA PRO A 188 21.58 21.56 -7.83
C PRO A 188 22.40 20.31 -7.56
N ASN A 189 22.78 20.05 -6.30
CA ASN A 189 23.66 18.95 -5.92
C ASN A 189 22.96 17.79 -5.21
N LEU A 190 21.61 17.78 -5.16
CA LEU A 190 20.88 16.68 -4.55
C LEU A 190 21.14 15.40 -5.37
N SER A 191 21.74 14.40 -4.73
CA SER A 191 22.28 13.22 -5.39
C SER A 191 21.59 11.92 -4.99
N VAL A 192 21.13 11.82 -3.73
CA VAL A 192 20.57 10.59 -3.16
C VAL A 192 19.32 10.89 -2.35
N ILE A 193 18.28 10.07 -2.55
CA ILE A 193 17.11 9.98 -1.67
C ILE A 193 16.99 8.54 -1.17
N ARG A 194 17.10 8.30 0.14
CA ARG A 194 17.17 6.91 0.64
C ARG A 194 15.81 6.23 0.80
N GLY A 195 14.73 6.97 1.10
CA GLY A 195 13.42 6.37 1.35
C GLY A 195 13.38 5.47 2.59
N GLN A 196 14.11 5.83 3.64
CA GLN A 196 13.99 5.16 4.96
C GLN A 196 12.56 5.30 5.49
N ASP A 197 12.03 6.52 5.37
CA ASP A 197 10.62 6.87 5.51
C ASP A 197 10.02 7.12 4.12
N LEU A 198 8.77 6.71 3.91
CA LEU A 198 8.04 6.90 2.66
C LEU A 198 6.76 7.70 2.91
N PHE A 199 6.39 8.56 1.95
CA PHE A 199 5.07 9.15 1.90
C PHE A 199 4.14 8.17 1.19
N MET A 200 3.31 7.46 1.96
CA MET A 200 2.60 6.26 1.49
C MET A 200 3.63 5.20 1.05
N SER A 201 3.81 4.98 -0.26
CA SER A 201 4.81 4.09 -0.86
C SER A 201 5.89 4.85 -1.65
N TYR A 202 5.86 6.19 -1.67
CA TYR A 202 6.69 7.02 -2.54
C TYR A 202 7.83 7.71 -1.78
N ALA A 203 9.00 7.77 -2.41
CA ALA A 203 10.16 8.52 -1.95
C ALA A 203 10.24 9.93 -2.56
N ILE A 204 9.61 10.13 -3.73
CA ILE A 204 9.43 11.43 -4.36
C ILE A 204 7.95 11.59 -4.69
N ALA A 205 7.32 12.65 -4.19
CA ALA A 205 5.94 12.98 -4.46
C ALA A 205 5.80 14.45 -4.90
N ILE A 206 5.29 14.69 -6.10
CA ILE A 206 5.16 16.01 -6.71
C ILE A 206 3.76 16.15 -7.28
N TYR A 207 2.94 16.95 -6.60
CA TYR A 207 1.51 16.99 -6.82
C TYR A 207 0.98 18.43 -6.84
N GLU A 208 0.11 18.75 -7.81
CA GLU A 208 -0.51 20.09 -7.95
C GLU A 208 0.49 21.26 -7.97
N MET A 209 1.64 21.06 -8.62
CA MET A 209 2.64 22.11 -8.82
C MET A 209 2.32 22.88 -10.10
N VAL A 210 1.41 23.85 -9.99
CA VAL A 210 0.79 24.55 -11.13
C VAL A 210 1.79 25.30 -12.01
N HIS A 211 2.85 25.90 -11.44
CA HIS A 211 3.84 26.69 -12.18
C HIS A 211 5.16 25.95 -12.44
N LEU A 212 5.30 24.71 -11.99
CA LEU A 212 6.53 23.94 -12.13
C LEU A 212 6.68 23.46 -13.57
N GLN A 213 7.80 23.82 -14.21
CA GLN A 213 8.07 23.56 -15.62
C GLN A 213 8.99 22.36 -15.82
N GLU A 214 9.89 22.12 -14.87
CA GLU A 214 10.83 21.02 -14.88
C GLU A 214 11.21 20.63 -13.44
N LEU A 215 11.63 19.39 -13.23
CA LEU A 215 12.18 19.00 -11.94
C LEU A 215 13.60 19.53 -11.77
N GLY A 216 14.46 19.36 -12.78
CA GLY A 216 15.80 19.91 -12.75
C GLY A 216 16.73 19.29 -11.70
N LEU A 217 16.43 18.11 -11.16
CA LEU A 217 17.30 17.40 -10.21
C LEU A 217 18.42 16.64 -10.94
N TYR A 218 19.22 17.35 -11.75
CA TYR A 218 20.14 16.73 -12.71
C TYR A 218 21.33 15.97 -12.10
N ASN A 219 21.58 16.14 -10.80
CA ASN A 219 22.56 15.35 -10.06
C ASN A 219 21.94 14.17 -9.30
N LEU A 220 20.62 13.99 -9.32
CA LEU A 220 19.97 12.86 -8.67
C LEU A 220 20.33 11.57 -9.41
N ARG A 221 21.01 10.66 -8.69
CA ARG A 221 21.49 9.39 -9.23
C ARG A 221 20.75 8.20 -8.66
N ASP A 222 20.44 8.23 -7.36
CA ASP A 222 19.92 7.06 -6.64
C ASP A 222 18.74 7.41 -5.73
N VAL A 223 17.64 6.68 -5.91
CA VAL A 223 16.52 6.55 -4.99
C VAL A 223 16.51 5.11 -4.48
N VAL A 224 17.01 4.91 -3.25
CA VAL A 224 17.33 3.55 -2.74
C VAL A 224 16.06 2.72 -2.50
N ARG A 225 15.03 3.34 -1.92
CA ARG A 225 13.75 2.70 -1.60
C ARG A 225 12.60 3.64 -1.88
N GLY A 226 11.46 3.10 -2.32
CA GLY A 226 10.24 3.84 -2.61
C GLY A 226 10.05 4.17 -4.09
N ALA A 227 8.80 4.42 -4.47
CA ALA A 227 8.44 4.79 -5.84
C ALA A 227 8.39 6.31 -6.05
N VAL A 228 8.02 6.73 -7.25
CA VAL A 228 7.97 8.13 -7.67
C VAL A 228 6.53 8.44 -8.09
N TYR A 229 5.96 9.50 -7.52
CA TYR A 229 4.60 9.96 -7.76
C TYR A 229 4.63 11.40 -8.31
N ILE A 230 4.24 11.59 -9.57
CA ILE A 230 4.25 12.91 -10.23
C ILE A 230 2.95 13.07 -11.01
N THR A 231 2.02 13.86 -10.49
CA THR A 231 0.72 14.06 -11.17
C THR A 231 0.07 15.41 -10.93
N LYS A 232 -0.84 15.80 -11.83
CA LYS A 232 -1.56 17.09 -11.86
C LYS A 232 -0.62 18.31 -11.89
N ASN A 233 0.47 18.23 -12.65
CA ASN A 233 1.41 19.34 -12.84
C ASN A 233 1.31 19.86 -14.29
N PRO A 234 0.41 20.84 -14.57
CA PRO A 234 0.02 21.20 -15.94
C PRO A 234 1.13 21.85 -16.78
N MET A 235 2.16 22.43 -16.15
CA MET A 235 3.29 23.04 -16.85
C MET A 235 4.53 22.16 -16.93
N LEU A 236 4.53 21.01 -16.25
CA LEU A 236 5.72 20.18 -16.02
C LEU A 236 6.09 19.32 -17.23
N CYS A 237 7.29 19.53 -17.77
CA CYS A 237 7.91 18.78 -18.85
C CYS A 237 9.05 17.85 -18.34
N PHE A 238 9.66 17.11 -19.27
CA PHE A 238 10.82 16.23 -19.03
C PHE A 238 10.58 15.02 -18.12
N THR A 239 9.33 14.71 -17.75
CA THR A 239 9.04 13.55 -16.89
C THR A 239 9.28 12.21 -17.58
N GLN A 240 9.11 12.16 -18.91
CA GLN A 240 9.32 10.97 -19.75
C GLN A 240 10.73 10.86 -20.33
N THR A 241 11.51 11.94 -20.30
CA THR A 241 12.92 11.97 -20.73
C THR A 241 13.87 11.54 -19.60
N ILE A 242 13.33 11.09 -18.46
CA ILE A 242 14.09 10.60 -17.31
C ILE A 242 13.82 9.10 -17.18
N ASP A 243 14.89 8.29 -17.19
CA ASP A 243 14.81 6.87 -16.88
C ASP A 243 14.71 6.66 -15.35
N TRP A 244 13.47 6.64 -14.85
CA TRP A 244 13.16 6.40 -13.44
C TRP A 244 13.47 4.98 -12.98
N ILE A 245 13.46 4.00 -13.89
CA ILE A 245 13.78 2.60 -13.54
C ILE A 245 15.25 2.51 -13.13
N ARG A 246 16.11 3.31 -13.75
CA ARG A 246 17.53 3.39 -13.41
C ARG A 246 17.80 4.12 -12.09
N ILE A 247 17.06 5.20 -11.81
CA ILE A 247 17.25 6.01 -10.60
C ILE A 247 16.58 5.37 -9.38
N ALA A 248 15.38 4.81 -9.54
CA ALA A 248 14.51 4.31 -8.47
C ALA A 248 14.10 2.83 -8.71
N PRO A 249 15.05 1.90 -8.83
CA PRO A 249 14.78 0.52 -9.26
C PRO A 249 13.82 -0.23 -8.33
N SER A 250 13.85 0.06 -7.03
CA SER A 250 12.98 -0.54 -6.02
C SER A 250 11.49 -0.23 -6.21
N GLY A 251 11.16 0.84 -6.96
CA GLY A 251 9.79 1.30 -7.21
C GLY A 251 9.25 0.93 -8.59
N LYS A 252 9.95 0.10 -9.37
CA LYS A 252 9.68 -0.15 -10.81
C LYS A 252 8.22 -0.47 -11.14
N GLU A 253 7.53 -1.21 -10.26
CA GLU A 253 6.14 -1.65 -10.47
C GLU A 253 5.10 -0.66 -9.93
N SER A 254 5.53 0.46 -9.35
CA SER A 254 4.65 1.39 -8.62
C SER A 254 4.97 2.87 -8.90
N HIS A 255 5.70 3.18 -9.98
CA HIS A 255 5.87 4.56 -10.43
C HIS A 255 4.57 5.07 -11.06
N ASP A 256 4.10 6.23 -10.58
CA ASP A 256 2.83 6.83 -11.00
C ASP A 256 3.09 8.24 -11.54
N ILE A 257 3.22 8.34 -12.87
CA ILE A 257 3.55 9.59 -13.57
C ILE A 257 2.52 9.83 -14.67
N TYR A 258 1.50 10.64 -14.38
CA TYR A 258 0.36 10.90 -15.28
C TYR A 258 -0.25 12.29 -15.02
N ASP A 259 -1.14 12.78 -15.88
CA ASP A 259 -1.77 14.11 -15.78
C ASP A 259 -0.77 15.28 -15.62
N ASN A 260 0.37 15.19 -16.31
CA ASN A 260 1.34 16.29 -16.46
C ASN A 260 1.23 16.90 -17.87
N ARG A 261 2.05 17.91 -18.18
CA ARG A 261 2.04 18.52 -19.51
C ARG A 261 2.32 17.46 -20.60
N PRO A 262 1.56 17.42 -21.69
CA PRO A 262 1.74 16.41 -22.73
C PRO A 262 3.07 16.63 -23.48
N VAL A 263 3.75 15.52 -23.80
CA VAL A 263 5.13 15.49 -24.33
C VAL A 263 5.29 16.30 -25.61
N ASN A 264 4.31 16.26 -26.50
CA ASN A 264 4.31 17.00 -27.77
C ASN A 264 4.29 18.53 -27.60
N ALA A 265 3.89 19.02 -26.41
CA ALA A 265 3.90 20.44 -26.07
C ALA A 265 5.12 20.86 -25.24
N CYS A 266 6.09 19.95 -25.07
CA CYS A 266 7.31 20.16 -24.30
C CYS A 266 8.54 20.41 -25.19
N PRO A 267 9.57 21.11 -24.67
CA PRO A 267 10.85 21.22 -25.35
C PRO A 267 11.56 19.87 -25.48
N VAL A 268 12.48 19.77 -26.44
CA VAL A 268 13.32 18.59 -26.65
C VAL A 268 14.60 18.67 -25.82
N CYS A 269 15.23 17.51 -25.57
CA CYS A 269 16.54 17.43 -24.94
C CYS A 269 17.62 18.17 -25.76
N PRO A 270 18.71 18.61 -25.12
CA PRO A 270 19.79 19.32 -25.81
C PRO A 270 20.34 18.50 -27.00
N TRP A 271 20.37 19.15 -28.16
CA TRP A 271 20.92 18.62 -29.42
C TRP A 271 21.78 19.71 -30.06
N THR A 272 22.96 19.94 -29.50
CA THR A 272 23.96 20.85 -30.06
C THR A 272 25.22 20.07 -30.38
N ASN A 273 26.04 20.55 -31.32
CA ASN A 273 27.19 19.82 -31.87
C ASN A 273 28.23 19.34 -30.83
N ASP A 274 28.15 19.80 -29.57
CA ASP A 274 29.04 19.43 -28.46
C ASP A 274 28.37 18.62 -27.32
N ILE A 275 27.04 18.50 -27.28
CA ILE A 275 26.30 17.77 -26.21
C ILE A 275 25.26 16.85 -26.84
N SER A 276 25.56 15.56 -26.89
CA SER A 276 24.64 14.49 -27.25
C SER A 276 24.27 13.69 -26.00
N CYS A 277 23.01 13.72 -25.59
CA CYS A 277 22.53 12.94 -24.44
C CYS A 277 22.51 11.45 -24.76
N SER A 278 22.80 10.61 -23.76
CA SER A 278 22.59 9.17 -23.86
C SER A 278 21.12 8.83 -24.11
N VAL A 279 20.87 7.77 -24.88
CA VAL A 279 19.52 7.33 -25.24
C VAL A 279 19.01 6.18 -24.36
N SER A 280 17.71 6.12 -24.18
CA SER A 280 17.01 5.03 -23.49
C SER A 280 17.11 3.72 -24.26
N ASN A 281 17.42 2.61 -23.58
CA ASN A 281 17.42 1.28 -24.19
C ASN A 281 16.01 0.80 -24.61
N TYR A 282 14.95 1.41 -24.07
CA TYR A 282 13.56 0.98 -24.32
C TYR A 282 12.88 1.80 -25.42
N THR A 283 13.07 3.11 -25.40
CA THR A 283 12.37 4.06 -26.29
C THR A 283 13.28 4.65 -27.37
N ASN A 284 14.60 4.46 -27.26
CA ASN A 284 15.61 5.07 -28.13
C ASN A 284 15.56 6.62 -28.17
N GLU A 285 14.94 7.23 -27.16
CA GLU A 285 14.85 8.68 -26.98
C GLU A 285 15.97 9.22 -26.09
N PRO A 286 16.44 10.47 -26.29
CA PRO A 286 17.47 11.07 -25.47
C PRO A 286 16.99 11.30 -24.03
N LEU A 287 17.88 11.03 -23.07
CA LEU A 287 17.60 11.17 -21.65
C LEU A 287 18.12 12.50 -21.10
N CYS A 288 17.23 13.34 -20.59
CA CYS A 288 17.57 14.65 -20.04
C CYS A 288 16.63 15.09 -18.91
N TRP A 289 17.15 15.95 -18.03
CA TRP A 289 16.41 16.57 -16.94
C TRP A 289 15.75 17.89 -17.35
N ASN A 290 16.37 18.59 -18.31
CA ASN A 290 15.89 19.82 -18.93
C ASN A 290 16.62 20.08 -20.26
N THR A 291 16.47 21.29 -20.81
CA THR A 291 17.11 21.70 -22.09
C THR A 291 18.62 21.85 -22.02
N GLU A 292 19.23 21.86 -20.83
CA GLU A 292 20.66 22.12 -20.63
C GLU A 292 21.42 20.91 -20.08
N HIS A 293 20.77 20.06 -19.30
CA HIS A 293 21.39 18.96 -18.58
C HIS A 293 20.81 17.59 -19.00
N CYS A 294 21.68 16.76 -19.58
CA CYS A 294 21.38 15.35 -19.83
C CYS A 294 21.28 14.54 -18.52
N GLN A 295 20.58 13.41 -18.56
CA GLN A 295 20.62 12.44 -17.47
C GLN A 295 22.00 11.78 -17.47
N LYS A 296 22.73 11.94 -16.36
CA LYS A 296 24.09 11.41 -16.25
C LYS A 296 24.06 9.88 -16.10
N ILE A 297 24.77 9.17 -16.99
CA ILE A 297 24.86 7.71 -17.01
C ILE A 297 26.32 7.30 -16.85
N CYS A 298 26.60 6.34 -15.97
CA CYS A 298 27.96 5.83 -15.79
C CYS A 298 28.36 4.84 -16.88
N PRO A 299 29.66 4.79 -17.25
CA PRO A 299 30.17 3.80 -18.19
C PRO A 299 29.85 2.36 -17.75
N PRO A 300 29.63 1.43 -18.69
CA PRO A 300 29.32 0.05 -18.38
C PRO A 300 30.42 -0.65 -17.57
N GLU A 301 31.65 -0.18 -17.69
CA GLU A 301 32.84 -0.63 -16.95
C GLU A 301 32.68 -0.48 -15.43
N CYS A 302 31.91 0.51 -14.98
CA CYS A 302 31.65 0.72 -13.55
C CYS A 302 30.62 -0.26 -12.98
N GLY A 303 29.91 -1.03 -13.81
CA GLY A 303 28.85 -1.94 -13.38
C GLY A 303 27.78 -1.21 -12.56
N ASN A 304 27.70 -1.53 -11.26
CA ASN A 304 26.76 -0.93 -10.31
C ASN A 304 27.37 0.23 -9.48
N LEU A 305 28.59 0.65 -9.79
CA LEU A 305 29.27 1.75 -9.10
C LEU A 305 28.84 3.10 -9.68
N SER A 306 28.84 4.12 -8.82
CA SER A 306 28.74 5.51 -9.28
C SER A 306 30.02 5.93 -10.01
N CYS A 307 29.97 7.07 -10.69
CA CYS A 307 31.09 7.63 -11.45
C CYS A 307 31.18 9.15 -11.26
N THR A 308 32.38 9.70 -11.50
CA THR A 308 32.62 11.14 -11.60
C THR A 308 32.03 11.72 -12.90
N GLU A 309 32.16 13.04 -13.09
CA GLU A 309 31.74 13.69 -14.34
C GLU A 309 32.58 13.26 -15.55
N ASP A 310 33.86 12.95 -15.34
CA ASP A 310 34.78 12.46 -16.38
C ASP A 310 34.61 10.96 -16.67
N GLY A 311 33.66 10.29 -16.01
CA GLY A 311 33.37 8.87 -16.20
C GLY A 311 34.25 7.91 -15.39
N THR A 312 35.16 8.41 -14.54
CA THR A 312 35.96 7.53 -13.67
C THR A 312 35.09 6.90 -12.58
N CYS A 313 35.17 5.59 -12.40
CA CYS A 313 34.36 4.89 -11.40
C CYS A 313 34.73 5.31 -9.97
N CYS A 314 33.72 5.50 -9.15
CA CYS A 314 33.86 5.81 -7.73
C CYS A 314 34.26 4.56 -6.94
N HIS A 315 34.72 4.78 -5.71
CA HIS A 315 34.94 3.69 -4.76
C HIS A 315 33.68 2.85 -4.54
N GLU A 316 33.84 1.56 -4.25
CA GLU A 316 32.71 0.62 -4.06
C GLU A 316 31.76 0.96 -2.90
N GLN A 317 32.25 1.78 -1.96
CA GLN A 317 31.51 2.27 -0.80
C GLN A 317 30.78 3.61 -1.09
N CYS A 318 30.96 4.21 -2.28
CA CYS A 318 30.25 5.42 -2.67
C CYS A 318 28.85 5.14 -3.21
N LEU A 319 27.97 6.13 -3.06
CA LEU A 319 26.60 6.16 -3.60
C LEU A 319 26.30 7.55 -4.17
N GLY A 320 25.60 7.60 -5.30
CA GLY A 320 25.17 8.83 -5.96
C GLY A 320 26.26 9.68 -6.63
N GLY A 321 27.54 9.33 -6.50
CA GLY A 321 28.67 10.03 -7.13
C GLY A 321 29.86 10.23 -6.19
N CYS A 322 30.95 10.80 -6.72
CA CYS A 322 32.19 11.07 -5.99
C CYS A 322 32.96 12.23 -6.65
N THR A 323 33.87 12.85 -5.89
CA THR A 323 34.88 13.79 -6.41
C THR A 323 36.13 13.09 -6.95
N GLY A 324 36.34 11.84 -6.60
CA GLY A 324 37.53 11.05 -6.90
C GLY A 324 37.33 9.57 -6.54
N PRO A 325 38.32 8.71 -6.80
CA PRO A 325 38.18 7.26 -6.69
C PRO A 325 38.34 6.73 -5.26
N LYS A 326 38.65 7.57 -4.26
CA LYS A 326 38.87 7.12 -2.88
C LYS A 326 37.56 6.99 -2.11
N HIS A 327 37.64 6.31 -0.97
CA HIS A 327 36.52 6.06 -0.07
C HIS A 327 36.04 7.33 0.67
N ASP A 328 36.88 8.35 0.79
CA ASP A 328 36.58 9.67 1.40
C ASP A 328 36.14 10.74 0.37
N ASP A 329 36.17 10.41 -0.92
CA ASP A 329 35.73 11.27 -2.02
C ASP A 329 34.22 11.17 -2.33
N CYS A 330 33.48 10.31 -1.63
CA CYS A 330 32.09 10.00 -1.96
C CYS A 330 31.13 11.17 -1.69
N PHE A 331 30.09 11.32 -2.53
CA PHE A 331 29.02 12.30 -2.29
C PHE A 331 28.12 11.87 -1.14
N ALA A 332 27.77 10.58 -1.12
CA ALA A 332 27.11 9.87 -0.03
C ALA A 332 27.69 8.46 0.10
N CYS A 333 27.63 7.88 1.30
CA CYS A 333 28.10 6.52 1.53
C CYS A 333 27.01 5.49 1.22
N LYS A 334 27.37 4.39 0.59
CA LYS A 334 26.45 3.29 0.27
C LYS A 334 25.89 2.64 1.53
N TYR A 335 26.77 2.32 2.48
CA TYR A 335 26.42 1.73 3.77
C TYR A 335 26.51 2.77 4.90
N LEU A 336 27.68 2.95 5.50
CA LEU A 336 27.86 3.75 6.70
C LEU A 336 28.90 4.85 6.47
N ALA A 337 28.62 6.04 6.96
CA ALA A 337 29.57 7.14 7.05
C ALA A 337 30.22 7.16 8.43
N ASP A 338 31.54 7.05 8.49
CA ASP A 338 32.33 7.37 9.67
C ASP A 338 33.05 8.69 9.44
N GLU A 339 32.52 9.77 10.02
CA GLU A 339 32.89 11.14 9.70
C GLU A 339 32.78 11.50 8.20
N ARG A 340 33.90 11.45 7.46
CA ARG A 340 33.97 11.66 6.01
C ARG A 340 34.27 10.37 5.23
N ASP A 341 34.59 9.29 5.92
CA ASP A 341 34.95 8.02 5.31
C ASP A 341 33.71 7.14 5.11
N CYS A 342 33.63 6.46 3.97
CA CYS A 342 32.57 5.50 3.67
C CYS A 342 33.02 4.07 3.96
N VAL A 343 32.45 3.49 5.02
CA VAL A 343 32.80 2.17 5.54
C VAL A 343 31.63 1.21 5.45
N LYS A 344 31.94 -0.09 5.39
CA LYS A 344 30.94 -1.16 5.35
C LYS A 344 30.37 -1.45 6.74
N GLU A 345 31.22 -1.42 7.76
CA GLU A 345 30.87 -1.64 9.16
C GLU A 345 31.52 -0.55 10.02
N CYS A 346 30.85 -0.16 11.10
CA CYS A 346 31.38 0.85 12.01
C CYS A 346 32.64 0.36 12.75
N PRO A 347 33.66 1.22 12.96
CA PRO A 347 34.84 0.87 13.74
C PRO A 347 34.52 0.38 15.15
N VAL A 348 35.46 -0.36 15.74
CA VAL A 348 35.40 -0.78 17.15
C VAL A 348 35.19 0.47 18.03
N ASP A 349 34.27 0.39 19.00
CA ASP A 349 33.83 1.47 19.90
C ASP A 349 32.86 2.53 19.31
N THR A 350 32.37 2.32 18.08
CA THR A 350 31.29 3.12 17.50
C THR A 350 30.04 2.30 17.22
N LEU A 351 28.89 2.98 17.17
CA LEU A 351 27.57 2.37 16.96
C LEU A 351 26.99 2.81 15.62
N THR A 352 26.35 1.89 14.93
CA THR A 352 25.54 2.18 13.76
C THR A 352 24.29 2.96 14.16
N TYR A 353 24.09 4.12 13.55
CA TYR A 353 22.92 4.98 13.77
C TYR A 353 22.14 5.18 12.47
N GLN A 354 20.83 4.88 12.52
CA GLN A 354 19.88 4.91 11.39
C GLN A 354 20.39 4.22 10.12
N ASN A 355 21.24 3.20 10.25
CA ASN A 355 21.91 2.52 9.12
C ASN A 355 22.55 3.49 8.11
N ARG A 356 23.04 4.65 8.58
CA ARG A 356 23.62 5.71 7.73
C ARG A 356 25.00 6.14 8.19
N ARG A 357 25.24 6.23 9.50
CA ARG A 357 26.52 6.71 10.04
C ARG A 357 26.91 6.04 11.34
N CYS A 358 28.19 6.13 11.66
CA CYS A 358 28.76 5.70 12.93
C CYS A 358 28.74 6.86 13.92
N ILE A 359 28.38 6.57 15.17
CA ILE A 359 28.36 7.53 16.28
C ILE A 359 28.96 6.90 17.53
N ALA A 360 29.52 7.72 18.42
CA ALA A 360 29.97 7.22 19.72
C ALA A 360 28.78 6.87 20.62
N GLU A 361 28.98 5.95 21.57
CA GLU A 361 27.94 5.53 22.53
C GLU A 361 27.35 6.72 23.30
N ARG A 362 28.20 7.67 23.72
CA ARG A 362 27.80 8.92 24.37
C ARG A 362 26.81 9.75 23.56
N ASP A 363 26.98 9.77 22.24
CA ASP A 363 26.18 10.61 21.36
C ASP A 363 24.84 9.93 21.09
N CYS A 364 24.77 8.59 21.13
CA CYS A 364 23.52 7.84 21.08
C CYS A 364 22.55 8.31 22.19
N TYR A 365 22.98 8.36 23.46
CA TYR A 365 22.13 8.83 24.56
C TYR A 365 21.72 10.31 24.44
N ARG A 366 22.52 11.13 23.74
CA ARG A 366 22.34 12.58 23.61
C ARG A 366 21.64 12.99 22.32
N MET A 367 21.34 12.05 21.43
CA MET A 367 20.68 12.36 20.16
C MET A 367 19.37 13.10 20.43
N PRO A 368 19.08 14.16 19.64
CA PRO A 368 17.86 14.94 19.83
C PRO A 368 16.66 14.00 19.71
N ARG A 369 15.80 14.05 20.74
CA ARG A 369 14.52 13.35 20.76
C ARG A 369 13.73 13.82 19.55
N SER A 370 13.07 12.90 18.85
CA SER A 370 12.18 13.29 17.75
C SER A 370 11.24 14.39 18.25
N ARG A 371 11.24 15.53 17.56
CA ARG A 371 10.35 16.67 17.86
C ARG A 371 8.91 16.41 17.39
N ASP A 372 8.64 15.25 16.82
CA ASP A 372 7.27 14.78 16.60
C ASP A 372 6.66 14.38 17.94
N LEU A 373 6.19 15.36 18.70
CA LEU A 373 4.94 15.31 19.47
C LEU A 373 4.86 16.56 20.34
N GLN A 374 3.93 17.45 19.96
CA GLN A 374 3.12 18.14 20.94
C GLN A 374 2.59 17.09 21.92
N ASN A 375 2.72 17.38 23.22
CA ASN A 375 2.36 16.56 24.38
C ASN A 375 3.50 15.68 24.91
N GLY A 376 4.16 16.21 25.94
CA GLY A 376 5.23 15.54 26.66
C GLY A 376 4.80 14.23 27.34
N LEU A 377 5.85 13.45 27.66
CA LEU A 377 5.88 12.22 28.48
C LEU A 377 5.66 10.87 27.76
N HIS A 378 6.52 10.57 26.77
CA HIS A 378 7.44 9.43 26.88
C HIS A 378 8.67 9.75 26.02
N LEU A 379 9.83 9.90 26.64
CA LEU A 379 11.07 10.19 25.94
C LEU A 379 11.46 8.97 25.08
N GLN A 380 11.10 8.94 23.80
CA GLN A 380 11.79 8.07 22.83
C GLN A 380 13.26 8.47 22.83
N SER A 381 14.04 7.75 23.65
CA SER A 381 15.46 8.00 23.84
C SER A 381 16.20 6.93 23.07
N TRP A 382 17.08 7.41 22.21
CA TRP A 382 18.07 6.58 21.55
C TRP A 382 18.91 5.85 22.60
N LYS A 383 19.06 4.53 22.43
CA LYS A 383 19.80 3.65 23.34
C LYS A 383 20.70 2.68 22.58
N PRO A 384 21.93 2.45 23.07
CA PRO A 384 22.81 1.44 22.51
C PRO A 384 22.22 0.03 22.65
N PHE A 385 22.41 -0.78 21.62
CA PHE A 385 22.02 -2.18 21.58
C PHE A 385 23.22 -3.04 21.16
N ASN A 386 23.53 -4.04 21.98
CA ASN A 386 24.62 -5.01 21.78
C ASN A 386 25.99 -4.40 21.39
N ASN A 387 26.28 -3.18 21.84
CA ASN A 387 27.48 -2.41 21.47
C ASN A 387 27.71 -2.32 19.94
N LYS A 388 26.65 -2.42 19.14
CA LYS A 388 26.74 -2.38 17.67
C LYS A 388 25.84 -1.32 17.04
N SER A 389 24.67 -1.08 17.61
CA SER A 389 23.70 -0.15 17.02
C SER A 389 23.10 0.80 18.05
N CYS A 390 22.69 1.97 17.60
CA CYS A 390 21.92 2.93 18.36
C CYS A 390 20.48 2.89 17.87
N VAL A 391 19.57 2.43 18.71
CA VAL A 391 18.17 2.16 18.34
C VAL A 391 17.22 3.04 19.14
N MET A 392 16.10 3.43 18.53
CA MET A 392 15.03 4.16 19.21
C MET A 392 14.09 3.19 19.96
N GLU A 393 13.80 2.04 19.35
CA GLU A 393 12.99 0.96 19.93
C GLU A 393 13.84 -0.30 20.16
N CYS A 394 13.58 -1.03 21.24
CA CYS A 394 14.28 -2.28 21.50
C CYS A 394 13.86 -3.36 20.49
N PRO A 395 14.81 -4.17 19.97
CA PRO A 395 14.49 -5.26 19.05
C PRO A 395 13.57 -6.32 19.68
N PRO A 396 12.89 -7.15 18.85
CA PRO A 396 12.04 -8.22 19.35
C PRO A 396 12.76 -9.14 20.34
N GLY A 397 12.12 -9.45 21.48
CA GLY A 397 12.74 -10.23 22.56
C GLY A 397 13.43 -9.40 23.64
N PHE A 398 13.45 -8.07 23.49
CA PHE A 398 14.00 -7.13 24.47
C PHE A 398 12.98 -6.07 24.88
N GLU A 399 12.99 -5.70 26.15
CA GLU A 399 12.17 -4.63 26.72
C GLU A 399 13.03 -3.45 27.17
N GLU A 400 12.41 -2.28 27.25
CA GLU A 400 13.06 -1.06 27.66
C GLU A 400 13.02 -0.92 29.18
N VAL A 401 14.20 -0.83 29.81
CA VAL A 401 14.32 -0.65 31.26
C VAL A 401 15.03 0.67 31.59
N PRO A 402 14.48 1.49 32.48
CA PRO A 402 15.17 2.68 32.98
C PRO A 402 16.39 2.25 33.79
N THR A 403 17.56 2.80 33.47
CA THR A 403 18.84 2.49 34.11
C THR A 403 19.58 3.78 34.41
N GLU A 404 20.22 3.88 35.58
CA GLU A 404 21.13 4.98 35.87
C GLU A 404 22.55 4.62 35.40
N ASN A 405 23.14 5.51 34.61
CA ASN A 405 24.54 5.41 34.19
C ASN A 405 25.28 6.74 34.41
N ILE A 406 26.55 6.81 34.00
CA ILE A 406 27.40 8.01 34.08
C ILE A 406 26.82 9.23 33.34
N TYR A 407 25.80 9.06 32.50
CA TYR A 407 25.13 10.09 31.72
C TYR A 407 23.73 10.45 32.27
N GLY A 408 23.33 9.90 33.43
CA GLY A 408 22.06 10.16 34.12
C GLY A 408 21.06 9.00 33.99
N LYS A 409 19.76 9.32 34.08
CA LYS A 409 18.67 8.35 33.84
C LYS A 409 18.54 8.10 32.34
N VAL A 410 19.01 6.95 31.89
CA VAL A 410 18.93 6.49 30.51
C VAL A 410 18.03 5.26 30.41
N PHE A 411 17.81 4.79 29.18
CA PHE A 411 17.11 3.54 28.93
C PHE A 411 18.05 2.53 28.28
N LYS A 412 17.89 1.25 28.64
CA LYS A 412 18.62 0.13 28.03
C LYS A 412 17.65 -0.95 27.58
N CYS A 413 18.02 -1.70 26.55
CA CYS A 413 17.30 -2.89 26.13
C CYS A 413 17.77 -4.11 26.93
N GLN A 414 16.85 -4.74 27.67
CA GLN A 414 17.10 -5.95 28.44
C GLN A 414 16.29 -7.12 27.87
N LYS A 415 16.88 -8.32 27.86
CA LYS A 415 16.19 -9.52 27.38
C LYS A 415 15.01 -9.84 28.30
N CYS A 416 13.84 -10.04 27.71
CA CYS A 416 12.61 -10.32 28.45
C CYS A 416 12.70 -11.70 29.13
N SER A 417 12.20 -11.80 30.37
CA SER A 417 12.09 -13.09 31.09
C SER A 417 10.87 -13.94 30.66
N GLY A 418 10.05 -13.40 29.76
CA GLY A 418 8.81 -13.96 29.20
C GLY A 418 8.38 -13.19 27.95
N PRO A 419 7.08 -13.16 27.57
CA PRO A 419 6.61 -12.32 26.47
C PRO A 419 6.90 -10.84 26.77
N CYS A 420 7.60 -10.16 25.86
CA CYS A 420 7.97 -8.76 26.02
C CYS A 420 6.75 -7.86 26.02
N ARG A 421 6.63 -7.00 27.03
CA ARG A 421 5.56 -6.01 27.12
C ARG A 421 6.03 -4.71 26.48
N LYS A 422 5.57 -4.41 25.27
CA LYS A 422 5.80 -3.09 24.65
C LYS A 422 4.79 -2.11 25.21
N VAL A 423 5.28 -1.04 25.84
CA VAL A 423 4.46 0.10 26.27
C VAL A 423 4.51 1.17 25.19
N CYS A 424 3.34 1.60 24.73
CA CYS A 424 3.18 2.62 23.70
C CYS A 424 2.38 3.78 24.27
N ILE A 425 2.58 4.98 23.73
CA ILE A 425 1.89 6.18 24.21
C ILE A 425 0.46 6.27 23.66
N ALA A 426 -0.32 7.20 24.23
CA ALA A 426 -1.57 7.65 23.66
C ALA A 426 -1.47 7.86 22.15
N ALA A 427 -2.48 7.39 21.42
CA ALA A 427 -2.46 7.41 19.97
C ALA A 427 -3.85 7.67 19.42
N ASN A 428 -3.89 8.39 18.30
CA ASN A 428 -5.08 8.55 17.48
C ASN A 428 -4.88 7.76 16.18
N VAL A 429 -5.74 6.76 15.97
CA VAL A 429 -5.73 5.85 14.85
C VAL A 429 -6.71 6.34 13.79
N GLU A 430 -6.21 7.19 12.89
CA GLU A 430 -6.99 7.76 11.78
C GLU A 430 -6.79 7.02 10.46
N SER A 431 -5.71 6.22 10.37
CA SER A 431 -5.29 5.49 9.16
C SER A 431 -4.58 4.18 9.50
N ILE A 432 -4.44 3.30 8.50
CA ILE A 432 -3.66 2.05 8.64
C ILE A 432 -2.23 2.34 9.11
N GLN A 433 -1.59 3.39 8.58
CA GLN A 433 -0.23 3.76 8.98
C GLN A 433 -0.14 4.14 10.47
N SER A 434 -1.13 4.87 10.99
CA SER A 434 -1.18 5.19 12.42
C SER A 434 -1.41 3.96 13.29
N ALA A 435 -2.21 2.99 12.82
CA ALA A 435 -2.40 1.71 13.50
C ALA A 435 -1.11 0.89 13.53
N GLN A 436 -0.38 0.81 12.41
CA GLN A 436 0.86 0.03 12.30
C GLN A 436 1.96 0.48 13.27
N LYS A 437 1.96 1.76 13.67
CA LYS A 437 2.86 2.25 14.74
C LYS A 437 2.61 1.57 16.09
N LEU A 438 1.40 1.08 16.31
CA LEU A 438 0.99 0.38 17.52
C LEU A 438 1.20 -1.15 17.43
N LYS A 439 1.75 -1.66 16.33
CA LYS A 439 2.07 -3.07 16.17
C LYS A 439 3.06 -3.50 17.25
N GLY A 440 2.71 -4.56 17.99
CA GLY A 440 3.53 -5.03 19.11
C GLY A 440 3.11 -4.49 20.48
N CYS A 441 2.30 -3.43 20.54
CA CYS A 441 1.93 -2.79 21.81
C CYS A 441 1.05 -3.69 22.66
N VAL A 442 1.40 -3.79 23.95
CA VAL A 442 0.64 -4.53 24.98
C VAL A 442 -0.07 -3.55 25.91
N ILE A 443 0.58 -2.43 26.24
CA ILE A 443 0.03 -1.40 27.12
C ILE A 443 0.02 -0.07 26.36
N ILE A 444 -1.12 0.62 26.36
CA ILE A 444 -1.22 2.02 25.93
C ILE A 444 -1.19 2.91 27.17
N ASN A 445 -0.08 3.65 27.34
CA ASN A 445 0.08 4.68 28.35
C ASN A 445 -0.56 5.99 27.87
N GLY A 446 -1.79 6.21 28.29
CA GLY A 446 -2.67 7.29 27.89
C GLY A 446 -3.92 6.77 27.18
N SER A 447 -4.54 7.60 26.35
CA SER A 447 -5.81 7.27 25.68
C SER A 447 -5.61 6.75 24.25
N LEU A 448 -6.50 5.85 23.82
CA LEU A 448 -6.55 5.34 22.45
C LEU A 448 -7.81 5.87 21.77
N GLU A 449 -7.63 6.66 20.72
CA GLU A 449 -8.72 7.12 19.85
C GLU A 449 -8.66 6.40 18.51
N ILE A 450 -9.80 5.94 18.00
CA ILE A 450 -9.93 5.27 16.71
C ILE A 450 -10.96 6.03 15.90
N GLN A 451 -10.51 6.62 14.79
CA GLN A 451 -11.34 7.38 13.87
C GLN A 451 -10.97 7.06 12.41
N ILE A 452 -11.48 5.94 11.89
CA ILE A 452 -11.10 5.47 10.56
C ILE A 452 -12.15 5.85 9.53
N ARG A 453 -11.76 6.69 8.56
CA ARG A 453 -12.67 7.18 7.53
C ARG A 453 -12.76 6.30 6.28
N GLY A 454 -11.75 5.47 6.02
CA GLY A 454 -11.70 4.59 4.84
C GLY A 454 -10.34 3.93 4.63
N GLY A 455 -10.29 2.97 3.71
CA GLY A 455 -9.15 2.10 3.45
C GLY A 455 -9.62 0.72 2.95
N MET A 456 -8.72 -0.09 2.40
CA MET A 456 -9.02 -1.49 2.04
C MET A 456 -8.50 -2.43 3.14
N ASN A 457 -9.21 -3.51 3.42
CA ASN A 457 -8.82 -4.53 4.41
C ASN A 457 -8.50 -3.98 5.81
N ILE A 458 -9.19 -2.92 6.21
CA ILE A 458 -8.86 -2.15 7.42
C ILE A 458 -8.93 -3.03 8.66
N VAL A 459 -10.01 -3.80 8.82
CA VAL A 459 -10.22 -4.60 10.03
C VAL A 459 -9.12 -5.63 10.21
N LYS A 460 -8.65 -6.25 9.12
CA LYS A 460 -7.51 -7.17 9.16
C LYS A 460 -6.22 -6.47 9.60
N GLU A 461 -5.92 -5.31 9.02
CA GLU A 461 -4.73 -4.52 9.40
C GLU A 461 -4.79 -4.03 10.85
N LEU A 462 -5.97 -3.65 11.34
CA LEU A 462 -6.17 -3.29 12.74
C LEU A 462 -6.00 -4.49 13.65
N GLU A 463 -6.49 -5.68 13.26
CA GLU A 463 -6.27 -6.89 14.04
C GLU A 463 -4.77 -7.22 14.11
N GLU A 464 -4.04 -7.14 12.99
CA GLU A 464 -2.58 -7.34 12.99
C GLU A 464 -1.82 -6.31 13.83
N SER A 465 -2.34 -5.08 13.91
CA SER A 465 -1.67 -3.97 14.59
C SER A 465 -2.06 -3.83 16.07
N LEU A 466 -3.31 -4.10 16.44
CA LEU A 466 -3.89 -3.75 17.74
C LEU A 466 -4.32 -4.97 18.57
N SER A 467 -4.31 -6.19 18.01
CA SER A 467 -4.81 -7.40 18.72
C SER A 467 -4.06 -7.75 20.00
N MET A 468 -2.81 -7.31 20.13
CA MET A 468 -1.97 -7.59 21.31
C MET A 468 -2.18 -6.62 22.46
N ILE A 469 -2.94 -5.53 22.26
CA ILE A 469 -3.20 -4.55 23.32
C ILE A 469 -4.05 -5.22 24.39
N GLU A 470 -3.53 -5.20 25.62
CA GLU A 470 -4.11 -5.80 26.81
C GLU A 470 -4.68 -4.74 27.76
N GLU A 471 -4.02 -3.58 27.84
CA GLU A 471 -4.33 -2.52 28.80
C GLU A 471 -4.25 -1.12 28.16
N ILE A 472 -5.21 -0.27 28.50
CA ILE A 472 -5.21 1.17 28.19
C ILE A 472 -5.31 1.95 29.51
N THR A 473 -4.35 2.83 29.82
CA THR A 473 -4.37 3.56 31.09
C THR A 473 -5.34 4.75 31.10
N GLY A 474 -5.58 5.37 29.95
CA GLY A 474 -6.57 6.45 29.75
C GLY A 474 -7.97 5.92 29.40
N TYR A 475 -8.56 6.50 28.35
CA TYR A 475 -9.86 6.10 27.79
C TYR A 475 -9.71 5.46 26.40
N LEU A 476 -10.71 4.69 25.98
CA LEU A 476 -10.89 4.20 24.61
C LEU A 476 -12.03 4.96 23.92
N LYS A 477 -11.76 5.58 22.78
CA LYS A 477 -12.76 6.31 21.99
C LYS A 477 -12.79 5.78 20.57
N VAL A 478 -13.93 5.25 20.14
CA VAL A 478 -14.19 4.79 18.77
C VAL A 478 -15.25 5.69 18.17
N VAL A 479 -14.85 6.58 17.27
CA VAL A 479 -15.72 7.61 16.73
C VAL A 479 -15.67 7.64 15.21
N ARG A 480 -16.82 7.88 14.55
CA ARG A 480 -16.89 8.12 13.09
C ARG A 480 -16.13 7.08 12.26
N SER A 481 -16.11 5.83 12.73
CA SER A 481 -15.34 4.76 12.11
C SER A 481 -16.24 3.92 11.21
N PHE A 482 -16.54 4.46 10.02
CA PHE A 482 -17.47 3.87 9.06
C PHE A 482 -17.15 2.41 8.65
N PRO A 483 -15.88 2.02 8.45
CA PRO A 483 -15.54 0.65 8.03
C PRO A 483 -15.72 -0.43 9.11
N LEU A 484 -15.80 -0.04 10.39
CA LEU A 484 -15.82 -0.99 11.49
C LEU A 484 -17.20 -1.63 11.67
N VAL A 485 -17.23 -2.96 11.57
CA VAL A 485 -18.42 -3.78 11.86
C VAL A 485 -18.38 -4.36 13.28
N SER A 486 -17.17 -4.53 13.85
CA SER A 486 -16.93 -5.12 15.17
C SER A 486 -15.71 -4.50 15.86
N LEU A 487 -15.64 -4.54 17.20
CA LEU A 487 -14.42 -4.22 17.97
C LEU A 487 -13.61 -5.47 18.37
N THR A 488 -13.95 -6.65 17.82
CA THR A 488 -13.26 -7.92 18.09
C THR A 488 -11.77 -7.91 17.76
N PHE A 489 -11.31 -7.01 16.89
CA PHE A 489 -9.89 -6.82 16.58
C PHE A 489 -9.06 -6.42 17.82
N LEU A 490 -9.66 -5.81 18.85
CA LEU A 490 -9.05 -5.59 20.17
C LEU A 490 -9.13 -6.87 21.04
N ARG A 491 -8.58 -7.96 20.51
CA ARG A 491 -8.82 -9.33 21.00
C ARG A 491 -8.42 -9.52 22.47
N LYS A 492 -7.25 -9.00 22.85
CA LYS A 492 -6.68 -9.17 24.20
C LYS A 492 -7.02 -8.06 25.21
N LEU A 493 -7.72 -7.01 24.79
CA LEU A 493 -7.96 -5.83 25.62
C LEU A 493 -8.86 -6.16 26.82
N HIS A 494 -8.32 -6.23 28.03
CA HIS A 494 -9.09 -6.60 29.23
C HIS A 494 -9.10 -5.51 30.30
N VAL A 495 -8.26 -4.46 30.22
CA VAL A 495 -8.28 -3.36 31.20
C VAL A 495 -8.31 -1.98 30.53
N ILE A 496 -9.23 -1.12 30.98
CA ILE A 496 -9.22 0.32 30.76
C ILE A 496 -9.19 1.01 32.13
N ARG A 497 -8.10 1.69 32.48
CA ARG A 497 -7.93 2.23 33.85
C ARG A 497 -8.69 3.53 34.10
N GLY A 498 -8.88 4.36 33.08
CA GLY A 498 -9.52 5.67 33.23
C GLY A 498 -8.75 6.63 34.12
N GLU A 499 -7.41 6.62 34.05
CA GLU A 499 -6.55 7.68 34.64
C GLU A 499 -6.83 9.05 34.00
N ILE A 500 -7.11 9.01 32.69
CA ILE A 500 -7.58 10.13 31.88
C ILE A 500 -8.98 9.76 31.40
N LEU A 501 -9.93 10.68 31.54
CA LEU A 501 -11.32 10.49 31.12
C LEU A 501 -11.70 11.50 30.05
N GLU A 502 -12.41 11.03 29.02
CA GLU A 502 -12.95 11.90 27.99
C GLU A 502 -14.06 12.78 28.59
N SER A 503 -13.99 14.09 28.33
CA SER A 503 -14.86 15.09 28.96
C SER A 503 -14.91 14.98 30.49
N SER A 504 -13.81 14.53 31.12
CA SER A 504 -13.70 14.27 32.57
C SER A 504 -14.68 13.22 33.13
N LYS A 505 -15.35 12.42 32.28
CA LYS A 505 -16.40 11.50 32.72
C LYS A 505 -16.30 10.10 32.11
N TYR A 506 -15.94 9.97 30.84
CA TYR A 506 -16.10 8.71 30.11
C TYR A 506 -14.76 8.00 29.89
N ALA A 507 -14.75 6.67 30.09
CA ALA A 507 -13.59 5.81 29.83
C ALA A 507 -13.76 4.96 28.56
N LEU A 508 -14.99 4.73 28.11
CA LEU A 508 -15.29 4.10 26.82
C LEU A 508 -16.33 4.94 26.08
N VAL A 509 -15.96 5.43 24.90
CA VAL A 509 -16.80 6.29 24.06
C VAL A 509 -16.96 5.64 22.70
N VAL A 510 -18.18 5.31 22.30
CA VAL A 510 -18.51 4.73 21.00
C VAL A 510 -19.58 5.59 20.32
N LEU A 511 -19.16 6.38 19.34
CA LEU A 511 -19.96 7.47 18.80
C LEU A 511 -19.97 7.49 17.27
N ASP A 512 -21.15 7.58 16.65
CA ASP A 512 -21.30 7.81 15.21
C ASP A 512 -20.63 6.72 14.34
N ASN A 513 -20.73 5.45 14.74
CA ASN A 513 -20.22 4.32 13.96
C ASN A 513 -21.36 3.67 13.19
N GLN A 514 -21.54 4.11 11.93
CA GLN A 514 -22.71 3.78 11.09
C GLN A 514 -22.87 2.28 10.78
N ASN A 515 -21.78 1.50 10.80
CA ASN A 515 -21.79 0.08 10.44
C ASN A 515 -21.45 -0.87 11.60
N LEU A 516 -21.21 -0.34 12.80
CA LEU A 516 -20.86 -1.15 13.96
C LEU A 516 -22.06 -1.99 14.39
N VAL A 517 -21.91 -3.31 14.39
CA VAL A 517 -22.96 -4.30 14.69
C VAL A 517 -22.66 -5.02 16.01
N GLU A 518 -21.40 -5.31 16.26
CA GLU A 518 -20.95 -6.08 17.43
C GLU A 518 -19.85 -5.31 18.17
N LEU A 519 -19.72 -5.53 19.48
CA LEU A 519 -18.59 -5.00 20.26
C LEU A 519 -17.50 -6.05 20.39
N TRP A 520 -17.75 -7.09 21.19
CA TRP A 520 -16.87 -8.23 21.35
C TRP A 520 -17.69 -9.51 21.31
N ASP A 521 -17.11 -10.58 20.77
CA ASP A 521 -17.67 -11.90 20.91
C ASP A 521 -17.34 -12.47 22.31
N TRP A 522 -18.34 -12.40 23.19
CA TRP A 522 -18.22 -12.89 24.56
C TRP A 522 -18.17 -14.42 24.67
N SER A 523 -18.53 -15.15 23.62
CA SER A 523 -18.54 -16.62 23.64
C SER A 523 -17.15 -17.23 23.46
N THR A 524 -16.26 -16.54 22.72
CA THR A 524 -14.89 -16.97 22.44
C THR A 524 -13.86 -16.39 23.40
N ARG A 525 -14.27 -15.43 24.25
CA ARG A 525 -13.42 -14.79 25.25
C ARG A 525 -13.30 -15.67 26.50
N LYS A 526 -12.08 -16.07 26.87
CA LYS A 526 -11.81 -16.85 28.08
C LYS A 526 -12.16 -16.05 29.36
N PRO A 527 -12.52 -16.70 30.48
CA PRO A 527 -12.88 -16.04 31.74
C PRO A 527 -11.76 -15.17 32.37
N ASP A 528 -10.48 -15.41 32.05
CA ASP A 528 -9.36 -14.54 32.49
C ASP A 528 -9.24 -13.23 31.67
N GLY A 529 -10.16 -12.97 30.73
CA GLY A 529 -10.13 -11.87 29.76
C GLY A 529 -11.39 -10.99 29.76
N GLU A 530 -12.12 -10.92 30.88
CA GLU A 530 -13.23 -9.97 31.05
C GLU A 530 -12.72 -8.53 30.93
N LEU A 531 -13.40 -7.72 30.10
CA LEU A 531 -13.09 -6.30 30.01
C LEU A 531 -13.48 -5.63 31.32
N ARG A 532 -12.54 -4.93 31.96
CA ARG A 532 -12.76 -4.17 33.18
C ARG A 532 -12.45 -2.69 32.95
N ILE A 533 -13.37 -1.84 33.38
CA ILE A 533 -13.19 -0.38 33.42
C ILE A 533 -13.01 0.03 34.90
N GLU A 534 -11.81 0.47 35.28
CA GLU A 534 -11.52 0.80 36.68
C GLU A 534 -12.17 2.13 37.09
N ARG A 535 -12.09 3.17 36.25
CA ARG A 535 -12.68 4.50 36.46
C ARG A 535 -13.38 5.01 35.21
N GLY A 536 -14.38 5.89 35.39
CA GLY A 536 -15.17 6.49 34.31
C GLY A 536 -16.46 5.74 33.97
N GLN A 537 -17.27 6.36 33.13
CA GLN A 537 -18.54 5.83 32.58
C GLN A 537 -18.39 5.41 31.10
N ILE A 538 -19.43 4.82 30.54
CA ILE A 538 -19.53 4.48 29.12
C ILE A 538 -20.40 5.51 28.37
N PHE A 539 -20.18 5.70 27.07
CA PHE A 539 -20.98 6.59 26.24
C PHE A 539 -21.25 5.96 24.87
N PHE A 540 -22.53 5.80 24.50
CA PHE A 540 -22.96 5.17 23.24
C PHE A 540 -24.05 6.00 22.57
N HIS A 541 -23.75 6.62 21.44
CA HIS A 541 -24.70 7.42 20.66
C HIS A 541 -24.45 7.28 19.16
N PHE A 542 -25.52 7.36 18.37
CA PHE A 542 -25.47 7.32 16.90
C PHE A 542 -24.77 6.07 16.33
N ASN A 543 -25.01 4.90 16.91
CA ASN A 543 -24.54 3.62 16.37
C ASN A 543 -25.74 2.83 15.82
N PRO A 544 -26.26 3.17 14.64
CA PRO A 544 -27.60 2.75 14.20
C PRO A 544 -27.74 1.25 13.92
N LYS A 545 -26.63 0.52 13.75
CA LYS A 545 -26.64 -0.94 13.62
C LYS A 545 -26.19 -1.67 14.89
N LEU A 546 -25.84 -0.96 15.97
CA LEU A 546 -25.43 -1.57 17.23
C LEU A 546 -26.64 -1.73 18.15
N CYS A 547 -27.16 -2.94 18.24
CA CYS A 547 -28.35 -3.23 19.03
C CYS A 547 -28.14 -2.98 20.53
N ILE A 548 -29.15 -2.36 21.18
CA ILE A 548 -29.09 -1.98 22.60
C ILE A 548 -28.78 -3.16 23.54
N TYR A 549 -29.25 -4.38 23.22
CA TYR A 549 -29.00 -5.55 24.05
C TYR A 549 -27.51 -5.94 24.08
N ARG A 550 -26.73 -5.60 23.04
CA ARG A 550 -25.27 -5.80 23.02
C ARG A 550 -24.56 -4.87 23.99
N ILE A 551 -25.04 -3.64 24.10
CA ILE A 551 -24.55 -2.67 25.10
C ILE A 551 -24.93 -3.16 26.51
N LYS A 552 -26.15 -3.69 26.70
CA LYS A 552 -26.56 -4.30 27.97
C LYS A 552 -25.74 -5.53 28.36
N GLN A 553 -25.32 -6.36 27.39
CA GLN A 553 -24.40 -7.47 27.63
C GLN A 553 -23.04 -6.96 28.11
N LEU A 554 -22.49 -5.92 27.48
CA LEU A 554 -21.27 -5.26 27.95
C LEU A 554 -21.43 -4.72 29.39
N GLN A 555 -22.54 -4.03 29.68
CA GLN A 555 -22.84 -3.51 31.03
C GLN A 555 -22.89 -4.62 32.08
N ALA A 556 -23.51 -5.76 31.76
CA ALA A 556 -23.56 -6.92 32.64
C ALA A 556 -22.16 -7.48 32.93
N ASN A 557 -21.29 -7.53 31.91
CA ASN A 557 -19.92 -8.02 32.04
C ASN A 557 -19.00 -7.06 32.81
N LEU A 558 -19.24 -5.74 32.70
CA LEU A 558 -18.47 -4.73 33.46
C LEU A 558 -18.85 -4.66 34.94
N GLY A 559 -19.98 -5.26 35.33
CA GLY A 559 -20.47 -5.34 36.71
C GLY A 559 -21.49 -4.27 37.10
N ASP A 560 -21.91 -4.30 38.37
CA ASP A 560 -23.10 -3.58 38.88
C ASP A 560 -23.07 -2.05 38.65
N ARG A 561 -21.88 -1.44 38.59
CA ARG A 561 -21.71 -0.01 38.33
C ARG A 561 -22.34 0.48 37.02
N PHE A 562 -22.49 -0.40 36.05
CA PHE A 562 -22.97 -0.07 34.71
C PHE A 562 -24.39 -0.60 34.43
N LYS A 563 -25.08 -1.18 35.42
CA LYS A 563 -26.44 -1.70 35.25
C LYS A 563 -27.49 -0.60 35.05
N ASN A 564 -27.30 0.58 35.64
CA ASN A 564 -28.24 1.70 35.62
C ASN A 564 -27.58 2.95 35.01
N VAL A 565 -27.27 2.88 33.73
CA VAL A 565 -26.70 3.98 32.94
C VAL A 565 -27.84 4.84 32.38
N ASP A 566 -27.68 6.16 32.43
CA ASP A 566 -28.70 7.13 31.98
C ASP A 566 -28.89 7.09 30.44
N ASP A 567 -30.08 7.45 29.96
CA ASP A 567 -30.39 7.59 28.54
C ASP A 567 -29.53 8.67 27.87
N LEU A 568 -29.05 9.64 28.66
CA LEU A 568 -28.06 10.64 28.21
C LEU A 568 -26.69 10.02 27.89
N GLU A 569 -26.34 8.90 28.52
CA GLU A 569 -25.07 8.20 28.33
C GLU A 569 -25.20 7.12 27.24
N VAL A 570 -26.33 6.40 27.22
CA VAL A 570 -26.64 5.38 26.22
C VAL A 570 -28.01 5.66 25.61
N ALA A 571 -28.03 6.31 24.45
CA ALA A 571 -29.28 6.74 23.82
C ALA A 571 -30.02 5.57 23.12
N PRO A 572 -31.19 5.13 23.60
CA PRO A 572 -31.91 4.00 23.00
C PRO A 572 -32.47 4.29 21.60
N ASN A 573 -32.66 5.57 21.26
CA ASN A 573 -33.21 6.02 19.98
C ASN A 573 -32.18 6.21 18.86
N SER A 574 -30.88 6.02 19.16
CA SER A 574 -29.79 6.18 18.17
C SER A 574 -28.85 4.98 18.12
N ASN A 575 -29.13 3.93 18.90
CA ASN A 575 -28.37 2.68 18.91
C ASN A 575 -29.28 1.54 18.48
N GLY A 576 -29.00 0.96 17.31
CA GLY A 576 -29.78 -0.15 16.74
C GLY A 576 -31.08 0.27 16.04
N ASP A 577 -31.24 1.56 15.70
CA ASP A 577 -32.44 2.13 15.06
C ASP A 577 -32.55 1.85 13.55
N LYS A 578 -31.51 1.29 12.91
CA LYS A 578 -31.50 0.95 11.47
C LYS A 578 -31.16 -0.51 11.17
N MET A 579 -31.36 -1.42 12.14
CA MET A 579 -31.18 -2.85 11.93
C MET A 579 -32.15 -3.67 12.78
N ALA A 580 -32.58 -4.82 12.24
CA ALA A 580 -33.34 -5.81 12.98
C ALA A 580 -32.53 -6.41 14.13
N CYS A 581 -32.86 -6.02 15.36
CA CYS A 581 -32.21 -6.52 16.58
C CYS A 581 -32.78 -7.84 17.08
N THR A 582 -34.04 -8.14 16.77
CA THR A 582 -34.69 -9.40 17.10
C THR A 582 -34.54 -10.35 15.91
N VAL A 583 -33.52 -11.20 15.97
CA VAL A 583 -33.18 -12.12 14.88
C VAL A 583 -33.67 -13.52 15.22
N LYS A 584 -34.63 -14.04 14.46
CA LYS A 584 -35.04 -15.46 14.53
C LYS A 584 -34.03 -16.34 13.79
N LYS A 585 -33.88 -17.59 14.21
CA LYS A 585 -33.00 -18.55 13.54
C LYS A 585 -33.65 -19.09 12.26
N LEU A 586 -32.94 -19.02 11.13
CA LEU A 586 -33.31 -19.69 9.89
C LEU A 586 -32.64 -21.06 9.79
N ASN A 587 -33.40 -22.07 9.39
CA ASN A 587 -32.89 -23.40 9.09
C ASN A 587 -32.66 -23.51 7.58
N VAL A 588 -31.39 -23.56 7.19
CA VAL A 588 -30.96 -23.62 5.79
C VAL A 588 -30.19 -24.91 5.55
N SER A 589 -30.53 -25.65 4.51
CA SER A 589 -29.88 -26.90 4.13
C SER A 589 -29.44 -26.89 2.66
N THR A 590 -28.41 -27.68 2.34
CA THR A 590 -28.04 -27.97 0.95
C THR A 590 -28.92 -29.11 0.42
N GLU A 591 -29.55 -28.93 -0.73
CA GLU A 591 -30.38 -29.96 -1.38
C GLU A 591 -29.59 -30.75 -2.43
N VAL A 592 -28.86 -30.04 -3.30
CA VAL A 592 -28.02 -30.66 -4.36
C VAL A 592 -26.65 -30.00 -4.35
N VAL A 593 -25.58 -30.80 -4.35
CA VAL A 593 -24.20 -30.32 -4.42
C VAL A 593 -23.51 -30.93 -5.64
N LEU A 594 -23.04 -30.09 -6.55
CA LEU A 594 -22.30 -30.47 -7.76
C LEU A 594 -20.82 -30.06 -7.64
N SER A 595 -20.04 -30.27 -8.68
CA SER A 595 -18.62 -29.91 -8.70
C SER A 595 -18.38 -28.40 -8.77
N ASN A 596 -19.32 -27.64 -9.35
CA ASN A 596 -19.20 -26.20 -9.53
C ASN A 596 -20.43 -25.39 -9.04
N SER A 597 -21.39 -26.03 -8.38
CA SER A 597 -22.61 -25.37 -7.91
C SER A 597 -23.23 -26.07 -6.70
N VAL A 598 -24.08 -25.34 -5.98
CA VAL A 598 -24.91 -25.87 -4.89
C VAL A 598 -26.30 -25.25 -4.92
N LEU A 599 -27.31 -26.05 -4.61
CA LEU A 599 -28.68 -25.61 -4.37
C LEU A 599 -28.95 -25.55 -2.86
N LEU A 600 -29.20 -24.36 -2.35
CA LEU A 600 -29.60 -24.10 -0.97
C LEU A 600 -31.11 -24.04 -0.85
N LYS A 601 -31.64 -24.47 0.30
CA LYS A 601 -33.08 -24.54 0.58
C LYS A 601 -33.41 -24.12 2.00
N TRP A 602 -34.44 -23.28 2.18
CA TRP A 602 -34.95 -22.85 3.48
C TRP A 602 -36.43 -22.46 3.44
N ARG A 603 -37.08 -22.44 4.60
CA ARG A 603 -38.47 -21.97 4.72
C ARG A 603 -38.55 -20.43 4.71
N PRO A 604 -39.55 -19.84 4.04
CA PRO A 604 -39.83 -18.41 4.15
C PRO A 604 -39.95 -17.96 5.62
N PHE A 605 -39.34 -16.82 5.94
CA PHE A 605 -39.49 -16.14 7.20
C PHE A 605 -40.89 -15.50 7.30
N GLU A 606 -41.68 -15.97 8.26
CA GLU A 606 -42.97 -15.35 8.57
C GLU A 606 -42.74 -13.99 9.25
N HIS A 607 -43.01 -12.93 8.48
CA HIS A 607 -42.99 -11.55 8.95
C HIS A 607 -44.41 -10.97 8.99
N TYR A 608 -44.67 -10.10 9.95
CA TYR A 608 -46.02 -9.56 10.18
C TYR A 608 -46.47 -8.59 9.08
N ASP A 609 -45.52 -7.91 8.42
CA ASP A 609 -45.75 -7.10 7.23
C ASP A 609 -44.82 -7.57 6.10
N THR A 610 -45.37 -8.32 5.14
CA THR A 610 -44.59 -8.87 4.02
C THR A 610 -43.96 -7.80 3.14
N ARG A 611 -44.47 -6.55 3.16
CA ARG A 611 -43.94 -5.44 2.37
C ARG A 611 -42.63 -4.89 2.93
N THR A 612 -42.33 -5.18 4.19
CA THR A 612 -41.11 -4.72 4.84
C THR A 612 -40.00 -5.76 4.82
N LEU A 613 -40.30 -6.99 4.38
CA LEU A 613 -39.34 -8.00 3.97
C LEU A 613 -39.01 -7.83 2.48
N LEU A 614 -37.82 -7.32 2.18
CA LEU A 614 -37.36 -7.07 0.82
C LEU A 614 -36.83 -8.34 0.14
N GLY A 615 -36.31 -9.29 0.93
CA GLY A 615 -35.77 -10.55 0.42
C GLY A 615 -34.84 -11.23 1.41
N TYR A 616 -33.93 -12.04 0.87
CA TYR A 616 -32.86 -12.73 1.59
C TYR A 616 -31.52 -12.46 0.91
N VAL A 617 -30.45 -12.47 1.69
CA VAL A 617 -29.08 -12.40 1.19
C VAL A 617 -28.37 -13.66 1.61
N VAL A 618 -27.85 -14.39 0.63
CA VAL A 618 -27.04 -15.58 0.82
C VAL A 618 -25.59 -15.16 0.83
N TYR A 619 -24.90 -15.42 1.93
CA TYR A 619 -23.46 -15.18 2.07
C TYR A 619 -22.72 -16.49 1.93
N TYR A 620 -21.65 -16.52 1.13
CA TYR A 620 -20.79 -17.70 0.99
C TYR A 620 -19.31 -17.34 0.81
N LEU A 621 -18.41 -18.17 1.35
CA LEU A 621 -16.96 -17.96 1.39
C LEU A 621 -16.22 -19.31 1.23
N GLU A 622 -15.08 -19.31 0.53
CA GLU A 622 -14.17 -20.46 0.51
C GLU A 622 -13.51 -20.63 1.88
N ALA A 623 -13.78 -21.76 2.56
CA ALA A 623 -13.39 -21.98 3.94
C ALA A 623 -12.74 -23.37 4.12
N PRO A 624 -11.39 -23.46 4.06
CA PRO A 624 -10.69 -24.73 4.22
C PRO A 624 -10.94 -25.40 5.59
N TYR A 625 -11.14 -24.58 6.63
CA TYR A 625 -11.38 -25.00 8.00
C TYR A 625 -12.76 -24.51 8.49
N LYS A 626 -13.36 -25.23 9.44
CA LYS A 626 -14.68 -24.90 10.02
C LYS A 626 -14.58 -23.96 11.22
N ASN A 627 -13.80 -22.90 11.11
CA ASN A 627 -13.54 -21.92 12.16
C ASN A 627 -13.89 -20.48 11.71
N VAL A 628 -14.78 -20.34 10.73
CA VAL A 628 -15.21 -19.04 10.22
C VAL A 628 -16.14 -18.38 11.23
N SER A 629 -15.87 -17.13 11.59
CA SER A 629 -16.76 -16.31 12.39
C SER A 629 -17.49 -15.28 11.53
N LEU A 630 -18.57 -14.71 12.06
CA LEU A 630 -19.46 -13.81 11.33
C LEU A 630 -18.87 -12.40 11.12
N TYR A 631 -17.92 -12.02 11.98
CA TYR A 631 -17.43 -10.63 12.10
C TYR A 631 -15.91 -10.50 12.03
N ASP A 632 -15.12 -11.58 12.13
CA ASP A 632 -13.66 -11.45 12.10
C ASP A 632 -13.18 -11.03 10.71
N GLY A 633 -12.32 -10.02 10.67
CA GLY A 633 -11.76 -9.47 9.44
C GLY A 633 -12.77 -8.76 8.53
N ARG A 634 -14.01 -8.52 9.00
CA ARG A 634 -15.11 -8.00 8.16
C ARG A 634 -15.19 -6.47 8.14
N ASP A 635 -15.08 -5.90 6.94
CA ASP A 635 -15.28 -4.47 6.66
C ASP A 635 -16.65 -4.25 6.01
N ALA A 636 -17.31 -3.13 6.33
CA ALA A 636 -18.56 -2.71 5.71
C ALA A 636 -18.47 -2.51 4.18
N CYS A 637 -17.27 -2.24 3.65
CA CYS A 637 -17.05 -1.97 2.23
C CYS A 637 -16.81 -3.21 1.36
N GLY A 638 -16.80 -4.43 1.92
CA GLY A 638 -16.69 -5.68 1.14
C GLY A 638 -15.28 -6.00 0.63
N GLY A 639 -14.42 -6.46 1.54
CA GLY A 639 -13.07 -6.99 1.26
C GLY A 639 -12.71 -8.24 2.08
N ASP A 640 -13.72 -8.82 2.74
CA ASP A 640 -13.64 -9.94 3.68
C ASP A 640 -13.66 -11.33 3.00
N GLY A 641 -13.78 -11.35 1.66
CA GLY A 641 -13.86 -12.56 0.86
C GLY A 641 -15.25 -13.20 0.79
N TRP A 642 -16.23 -12.68 1.53
CA TRP A 642 -17.61 -13.15 1.44
C TRP A 642 -18.24 -12.68 0.14
N LYS A 643 -18.84 -13.62 -0.58
CA LYS A 643 -19.67 -13.35 -1.75
C LYS A 643 -21.13 -13.34 -1.34
N THR A 644 -21.93 -12.51 -2.01
CA THR A 644 -23.35 -12.34 -1.74
C THR A 644 -24.18 -12.66 -2.96
N ASP A 645 -25.33 -13.29 -2.74
CA ASP A 645 -26.36 -13.52 -3.74
C ASP A 645 -27.72 -13.12 -3.16
N ASP A 646 -28.44 -12.22 -3.84
CA ASP A 646 -29.71 -11.67 -3.38
C ASP A 646 -30.86 -12.53 -3.91
N VAL A 647 -31.77 -12.90 -3.02
CA VAL A 647 -32.92 -13.77 -3.31
C VAL A 647 -34.19 -13.01 -2.97
N GLU A 648 -34.99 -12.75 -3.99
CA GLU A 648 -36.24 -12.01 -3.86
C GLU A 648 -37.23 -12.74 -2.92
N SER A 649 -37.98 -11.94 -2.15
CA SER A 649 -39.12 -12.44 -1.39
C SER A 649 -40.27 -12.75 -2.35
N THR A 650 -40.55 -14.02 -2.65
CA THR A 650 -41.78 -14.41 -3.35
C THR A 650 -42.99 -14.28 -2.41
N GLU A 651 -44.19 -14.05 -2.97
CA GLU A 651 -45.43 -14.15 -2.19
C GLU A 651 -45.47 -15.49 -1.43
N ILE A 652 -45.92 -15.48 -0.17
CA ILE A 652 -45.87 -16.64 0.73
C ILE A 652 -46.66 -17.80 0.10
N THR A 653 -45.97 -18.64 -0.65
CA THR A 653 -46.40 -20.01 -0.92
C THR A 653 -45.86 -20.87 0.22
N THR A 654 -46.54 -21.96 0.55
CA THR A 654 -46.09 -22.92 1.56
C THR A 654 -44.84 -23.71 1.14
N ASP A 655 -44.23 -23.35 0.01
CA ASP A 655 -43.08 -24.02 -0.58
C ASP A 655 -41.78 -23.43 -0.03
N ASP A 656 -40.78 -24.30 0.10
CA ASP A 656 -39.44 -23.89 0.51
C ASP A 656 -38.81 -22.99 -0.57
N LEU A 657 -38.11 -21.94 -0.15
CA LEU A 657 -37.30 -21.09 -1.03
C LEU A 657 -36.01 -21.82 -1.39
N VAL A 658 -35.55 -21.62 -2.61
CA VAL A 658 -34.31 -22.20 -3.13
C VAL A 658 -33.40 -21.13 -3.75
N ALA A 659 -32.09 -21.31 -3.60
CA ALA A 659 -31.07 -20.47 -4.23
C ALA A 659 -29.96 -21.32 -4.85
N LEU A 660 -29.62 -21.03 -6.11
CA LEU A 660 -28.59 -21.74 -6.87
C LEU A 660 -27.31 -20.91 -6.91
N ILE A 661 -26.29 -21.35 -6.19
CA ILE A 661 -24.96 -20.75 -6.25
C ILE A 661 -24.14 -21.47 -7.32
N THR A 662 -23.54 -20.74 -8.25
CA THR A 662 -22.72 -21.28 -9.35
C THR A 662 -21.28 -20.73 -9.33
N GLY A 663 -20.41 -21.26 -10.19
CA GLY A 663 -19.02 -20.81 -10.31
C GLY A 663 -18.12 -21.20 -9.13
N LEU A 664 -18.45 -22.28 -8.44
CA LEU A 664 -17.67 -22.81 -7.32
C LEU A 664 -16.49 -23.66 -7.82
N LYS A 665 -15.42 -23.73 -7.04
CA LYS A 665 -14.27 -24.60 -7.34
C LYS A 665 -14.62 -26.06 -6.99
N PRO A 666 -14.21 -27.05 -7.79
CA PRO A 666 -14.39 -28.46 -7.47
C PRO A 666 -13.60 -28.90 -6.24
N TYR A 667 -14.17 -29.83 -5.48
CA TYR A 667 -13.59 -30.40 -4.25
C TYR A 667 -13.20 -29.37 -3.16
N THR A 668 -13.88 -28.24 -3.13
CA THR A 668 -13.58 -27.11 -2.23
C THR A 668 -14.65 -26.98 -1.16
N GLN A 669 -14.22 -26.72 0.08
CA GLN A 669 -15.15 -26.48 1.20
C GLN A 669 -15.55 -25.00 1.24
N TYR A 670 -16.85 -24.77 1.38
CA TYR A 670 -17.45 -23.45 1.49
C TYR A 670 -18.20 -23.32 2.81
N ALA A 671 -18.10 -22.14 3.43
CA ALA A 671 -18.95 -21.68 4.52
C ALA A 671 -20.09 -20.84 3.92
N TYR A 672 -21.30 -20.95 4.46
CA TYR A 672 -22.44 -20.15 4.02
C TYR A 672 -23.43 -19.87 5.14
N TYR A 673 -24.16 -18.76 5.01
CA TYR A 673 -25.32 -18.45 5.86
C TYR A 673 -26.31 -17.56 5.10
N VAL A 674 -27.57 -17.55 5.53
CA VAL A 674 -28.63 -16.75 4.91
C VAL A 674 -29.18 -15.76 5.93
N LYS A 675 -29.43 -14.53 5.49
CA LYS A 675 -30.00 -13.47 6.32
C LYS A 675 -31.16 -12.80 5.60
N THR A 676 -32.22 -12.42 6.31
CA THR A 676 -33.30 -11.60 5.77
C THR A 676 -32.82 -10.17 5.49
N TYR A 677 -33.27 -9.60 4.38
CA TYR A 677 -33.13 -8.19 4.06
C TYR A 677 -34.47 -7.49 4.32
N THR A 678 -34.53 -6.68 5.37
CA THR A 678 -35.74 -5.95 5.78
C THR A 678 -35.52 -4.44 5.67
N MET A 679 -36.61 -3.68 5.60
CA MET A 679 -36.56 -2.22 5.71
C MET A 679 -35.86 -1.79 7.01
N ALA A 680 -35.09 -0.69 6.99
CA ALA A 680 -34.30 -0.25 8.14
C ALA A 680 -35.13 0.06 9.39
N SER A 681 -36.41 0.40 9.24
CA SER A 681 -37.34 0.63 10.35
C SER A 681 -37.79 -0.65 11.06
N GLU A 682 -37.50 -1.83 10.50
CA GLU A 682 -37.91 -3.10 11.07
C GLU A 682 -36.96 -3.58 12.16
N SER A 683 -37.55 -3.98 13.29
CA SER A 683 -36.83 -4.52 14.45
C SER A 683 -36.69 -6.04 14.41
N ASN A 684 -37.47 -6.72 13.55
CA ASN A 684 -37.50 -8.18 13.44
C ASN A 684 -36.89 -8.63 12.11
N GLY A 685 -36.09 -9.69 12.17
CA GLY A 685 -35.52 -10.34 10.99
C GLY A 685 -35.15 -11.78 11.32
N ALA A 686 -34.46 -12.45 10.41
CA ALA A 686 -33.97 -13.80 10.63
C ALA A 686 -32.61 -14.06 9.98
N GLN A 687 -31.84 -14.97 10.59
CA GLN A 687 -30.51 -15.33 10.13
C GLN A 687 -30.23 -16.80 10.46
N SER A 688 -29.53 -17.51 9.58
CA SER A 688 -29.05 -18.87 9.85
C SER A 688 -27.72 -18.85 10.60
N ASP A 689 -27.36 -20.00 11.18
CA ASP A 689 -25.97 -20.26 11.58
C ASP A 689 -25.08 -20.39 10.34
N ILE A 690 -23.76 -20.31 10.54
CA ILE A 690 -22.77 -20.62 9.50
C ILE A 690 -22.74 -22.14 9.29
N ASN A 691 -23.18 -22.57 8.12
CA ASN A 691 -23.17 -23.94 7.67
C ASN A 691 -22.03 -24.18 6.68
N TYR A 692 -21.68 -25.44 6.45
CA TYR A 692 -20.57 -25.81 5.56
C TYR A 692 -20.97 -26.91 4.59
N PHE A 693 -20.50 -26.80 3.35
CA PHE A 693 -20.58 -27.88 2.37
C PHE A 693 -19.26 -28.01 1.61
N ARG A 694 -19.05 -29.14 0.95
CA ARG A 694 -17.91 -29.36 0.04
C ARG A 694 -18.43 -29.74 -1.33
N THR A 695 -17.99 -29.03 -2.36
CA THR A 695 -18.34 -29.35 -3.75
C THR A 695 -17.82 -30.73 -4.14
N MET A 696 -18.49 -31.35 -5.11
CA MET A 696 -18.06 -32.65 -5.61
C MET A 696 -16.70 -32.56 -6.32
N PRO A 697 -15.93 -33.66 -6.39
CA PRO A 697 -14.71 -33.71 -7.21
C PRO A 697 -15.00 -33.39 -8.68
N GLY A 698 -14.05 -32.73 -9.33
CA GLY A 698 -14.08 -32.42 -10.76
C GLY A 698 -12.93 -33.08 -11.51
N THR A 699 -12.85 -32.84 -12.81
CA THR A 699 -11.75 -33.31 -13.66
C THR A 699 -10.44 -32.61 -13.27
N PRO A 700 -9.36 -33.34 -12.92
CA PRO A 700 -8.07 -32.72 -12.63
C PRO A 700 -7.47 -32.02 -13.86
N SER A 701 -6.69 -30.97 -13.65
CA SER A 701 -5.90 -30.36 -14.74
C SER A 701 -4.78 -31.30 -15.22
N PRO A 702 -4.15 -31.02 -16.38
CA PRO A 702 -2.98 -31.78 -16.82
C PRO A 702 -1.83 -31.74 -15.80
N PRO A 703 -1.04 -32.83 -15.65
CA PRO A 703 0.21 -32.81 -14.90
C PRO A 703 1.19 -31.78 -15.48
N GLN A 704 2.02 -31.19 -14.61
CA GLN A 704 2.92 -30.09 -15.00
C GLN A 704 4.35 -30.60 -15.20
N ASN A 705 5.13 -29.90 -16.02
CA ASN A 705 6.58 -30.11 -16.15
C ASN A 705 6.98 -31.58 -16.41
N LEU A 706 6.35 -32.22 -17.40
CA LEU A 706 6.70 -33.57 -17.84
C LEU A 706 8.13 -33.57 -18.42
N ARG A 707 9.03 -34.34 -17.81
CA ARG A 707 10.41 -34.53 -18.24
C ARG A 707 10.64 -35.99 -18.56
N VAL A 708 11.22 -36.24 -19.72
CA VAL A 708 11.56 -37.59 -20.17
C VAL A 708 13.06 -37.62 -20.45
N LYS A 709 13.77 -38.57 -19.85
CA LYS A 709 15.19 -38.80 -20.08
C LYS A 709 15.42 -40.24 -20.48
N SER A 710 16.24 -40.45 -21.51
CA SER A 710 16.79 -41.78 -21.79
C SER A 710 17.82 -42.11 -20.72
N VAL A 711 17.68 -43.27 -20.09
CA VAL A 711 18.65 -43.76 -19.10
C VAL A 711 19.53 -44.84 -19.74
N THR A 712 18.90 -45.77 -20.47
CA THR A 712 19.58 -46.81 -21.27
C THR A 712 18.86 -46.97 -22.61
N ALA A 713 19.37 -47.84 -23.49
CA ALA A 713 18.72 -48.14 -24.77
C ALA A 713 17.30 -48.72 -24.64
N ASP A 714 16.97 -49.30 -23.49
CA ASP A 714 15.72 -49.98 -23.17
C ASP A 714 14.93 -49.37 -22.00
N SER A 715 15.43 -48.28 -21.39
CA SER A 715 14.76 -47.63 -20.27
C SER A 715 14.72 -46.11 -20.37
N ILE A 716 13.56 -45.56 -20.01
CA ILE A 716 13.31 -44.13 -19.92
C ILE A 716 12.88 -43.77 -18.51
N SER A 717 13.38 -42.65 -18.00
CA SER A 717 12.89 -42.02 -16.77
C SER A 717 11.87 -40.94 -17.16
N ILE A 718 10.70 -40.98 -16.51
CA ILE A 718 9.62 -40.02 -16.71
C ILE A 718 9.32 -39.37 -15.36
N GLU A 719 9.43 -38.06 -15.28
CA GLU A 719 9.17 -37.26 -14.08
C GLU A 719 8.16 -36.17 -14.40
N TRP A 720 7.25 -35.86 -13.48
CA TRP A 720 6.28 -34.76 -13.62
C TRP A 720 5.93 -34.16 -12.25
N MET A 721 5.36 -32.96 -12.28
CA MET A 721 4.77 -32.29 -11.12
C MET A 721 3.25 -32.51 -11.09
N PRO A 722 2.60 -32.44 -9.91
CA PRO A 722 1.15 -32.56 -9.78
C PRO A 722 0.38 -31.54 -10.64
N PRO A 723 -0.87 -31.85 -11.04
CA PRO A 723 -1.80 -30.90 -11.63
C PRO A 723 -1.87 -29.59 -10.84
N ALA A 724 -1.95 -28.46 -11.55
CA ALA A 724 -2.16 -27.15 -10.92
C ALA A 724 -3.50 -27.10 -10.18
N GLU A 725 -4.53 -27.73 -10.74
CA GLU A 725 -5.86 -27.86 -10.14
C GLU A 725 -6.22 -29.34 -10.02
N PRO A 726 -5.89 -30.00 -8.89
CA PRO A 726 -6.21 -31.41 -8.68
C PRO A 726 -7.70 -31.71 -8.70
N ASN A 727 -8.54 -30.73 -8.34
CA ASN A 727 -10.01 -30.83 -8.32
C ASN A 727 -10.56 -32.05 -7.55
N GLY A 728 -9.77 -32.58 -6.60
CA GLY A 728 -10.06 -33.85 -5.92
C GLY A 728 -8.83 -34.42 -5.22
N LEU A 729 -9.04 -35.52 -4.49
CA LEU A 729 -7.94 -36.37 -4.04
C LEU A 729 -7.42 -37.20 -5.22
N LEU A 730 -6.16 -36.98 -5.58
CA LEU A 730 -5.50 -37.73 -6.65
C LEU A 730 -5.31 -39.19 -6.23
N LYS A 731 -5.84 -40.12 -7.04
CA LYS A 731 -5.74 -41.56 -6.77
C LYS A 731 -4.53 -42.21 -7.45
N HIS A 732 -4.34 -41.95 -8.74
CA HIS A 732 -3.25 -42.50 -9.55
C HIS A 732 -3.05 -41.66 -10.82
N TYR A 733 -1.93 -41.89 -11.52
CA TYR A 733 -1.65 -41.37 -12.85
C TYR A 733 -1.72 -42.51 -13.87
N ILE A 734 -2.24 -42.22 -15.07
CA ILE A 734 -2.27 -43.19 -16.18
C ILE A 734 -1.22 -42.76 -17.20
N ILE A 735 -0.17 -43.56 -17.34
CA ILE A 735 0.90 -43.33 -18.31
C ILE A 735 0.59 -44.17 -19.54
N LYS A 736 0.56 -43.54 -20.71
CA LYS A 736 0.41 -44.20 -22.00
C LYS A 736 1.62 -43.86 -22.85
N TYR A 737 2.23 -44.87 -23.45
CA TYR A 737 3.30 -44.71 -24.43
C TYR A 737 2.97 -45.53 -25.67
N THR A 738 3.39 -45.04 -26.83
CA THR A 738 3.23 -45.70 -28.11
C THR A 738 4.54 -45.63 -28.87
N SER A 739 4.98 -46.77 -29.41
CA SER A 739 6.11 -46.76 -30.33
C SER A 739 5.71 -46.02 -31.59
N ILE A 740 6.35 -44.88 -31.84
CA ILE A 740 6.24 -44.20 -33.11
C ILE A 740 7.22 -44.92 -34.03
N ASN A 741 6.70 -45.81 -34.87
CA ASN A 741 7.45 -46.24 -36.04
C ASN A 741 7.63 -44.99 -36.91
N ILE A 742 8.83 -44.41 -36.86
CA ILE A 742 9.25 -43.46 -37.88
C ILE A 742 9.26 -44.28 -39.15
N SER A 743 8.17 -44.22 -39.90
CA SER A 743 8.06 -44.87 -41.20
C SER A 743 9.23 -44.35 -42.01
N GLY A 744 10.24 -45.20 -42.18
CA GLY A 744 11.54 -44.84 -42.75
C GLY A 744 11.44 -44.33 -44.18
N ASP A 745 10.26 -44.24 -44.77
CA ASP A 745 10.05 -43.83 -46.15
C ASP A 745 10.49 -42.38 -46.42
N SER A 746 10.50 -41.49 -45.43
CA SER A 746 11.05 -40.12 -45.56
C SER A 746 12.54 -40.02 -45.23
N LEU A 747 13.05 -40.84 -44.29
CA LEU A 747 14.47 -40.87 -43.92
C LEU A 747 15.32 -41.69 -44.89
N LEU A 748 14.77 -42.73 -45.52
CA LEU A 748 15.43 -43.58 -46.53
C LEU A 748 15.46 -42.93 -47.91
N LYS A 749 14.55 -41.99 -48.21
CA LYS A 749 14.52 -41.22 -49.47
C LYS A 749 15.46 -40.00 -49.45
N ARG A 750 15.98 -39.63 -48.29
CA ARG A 750 16.93 -38.53 -48.18
C ARG A 750 18.32 -39.00 -48.60
N ASP A 751 18.87 -38.36 -49.63
CA ASP A 751 20.29 -38.50 -49.96
C ASP A 751 21.12 -37.65 -48.98
N TYR A 752 21.74 -38.31 -48.00
CA TYR A 752 22.58 -37.65 -46.99
C TYR A 752 23.94 -37.22 -47.51
N CYS A 753 24.38 -37.72 -48.67
CA CYS A 753 25.61 -37.30 -49.32
C CYS A 753 25.42 -35.93 -49.99
N GLN A 754 24.24 -35.66 -50.54
CA GLN A 754 23.91 -34.36 -51.15
C GLN A 754 23.30 -33.36 -50.16
N ASN A 755 22.52 -33.83 -49.20
CA ASN A 755 21.82 -32.98 -48.22
C ASN A 755 22.28 -33.31 -46.80
N SER A 756 23.56 -33.04 -46.53
CA SER A 756 24.14 -33.18 -45.19
C SER A 756 23.32 -32.37 -44.17
N PRO A 757 22.91 -32.95 -43.02
CA PRO A 757 22.24 -32.18 -42.00
C PRO A 757 23.19 -31.08 -41.50
N ASN A 758 22.70 -29.83 -41.49
CA ASN A 758 23.48 -28.70 -41.04
C ASN A 758 23.78 -28.90 -39.54
N VAL A 759 25.03 -29.24 -39.22
CA VAL A 759 25.44 -29.57 -37.84
C VAL A 759 25.22 -28.39 -36.88
N ASN A 760 25.13 -27.17 -37.42
CA ASN A 760 24.84 -25.97 -36.65
C ASN A 760 23.38 -25.83 -36.22
N GLU A 761 22.41 -26.52 -36.85
CA GLU A 761 20.99 -26.45 -36.43
C GLU A 761 20.69 -27.30 -35.18
N PHE A 762 21.54 -28.28 -34.84
CA PHE A 762 21.34 -29.12 -33.64
C PHE A 762 22.03 -28.56 -32.39
N ALA A 763 22.96 -27.60 -32.53
CA ALA A 763 23.66 -26.98 -31.42
C ALA A 763 22.77 -26.03 -30.58
N ASP A 764 21.70 -25.48 -31.18
CA ASP A 764 20.83 -24.51 -30.51
C ASP A 764 19.71 -25.15 -29.66
N SER A 765 19.61 -26.49 -29.63
CA SER A 765 18.56 -27.20 -28.89
C SER A 765 18.99 -27.75 -27.52
N TYR A 766 20.27 -27.71 -27.17
CA TYR A 766 20.79 -28.13 -25.85
C TYR A 766 21.97 -27.26 -25.39
N PRO A 767 21.76 -26.24 -24.53
CA PRO A 767 22.85 -25.54 -23.89
C PRO A 767 23.37 -26.41 -22.73
N GLY A 768 24.39 -27.24 -22.99
CA GLY A 768 25.09 -27.93 -21.91
C GLY A 768 25.73 -29.27 -22.24
N ALA A 769 26.52 -29.36 -23.31
CA ALA A 769 27.59 -30.36 -23.39
C ALA A 769 28.56 -29.94 -24.50
N ARG A 770 29.72 -29.38 -24.14
CA ARG A 770 30.92 -29.45 -24.99
C ARG A 770 31.64 -30.75 -24.65
N PRO A 771 31.75 -31.73 -25.54
CA PRO A 771 32.78 -32.74 -25.42
C PRO A 771 34.13 -32.09 -25.79
N GLU A 772 35.13 -32.28 -24.94
CA GLU A 772 36.52 -31.94 -25.29
C GLU A 772 36.94 -32.72 -26.53
N MET A 773 37.36 -32.02 -27.57
CA MET A 773 37.94 -32.63 -28.77
C MET A 773 39.31 -33.22 -28.41
N VAL A 774 39.39 -34.55 -28.40
CA VAL A 774 40.66 -35.26 -28.51
C VAL A 774 41.16 -35.07 -29.94
N ASN A 775 42.27 -34.35 -30.10
CA ASN A 775 43.01 -34.25 -31.34
C ASN A 775 43.54 -35.64 -31.71
N ASN A 776 42.96 -36.26 -32.75
CA ASN A 776 43.63 -37.31 -33.49
C ASN A 776 43.60 -36.95 -34.97
N ASP A 777 44.74 -36.45 -35.44
CA ASP A 777 45.06 -36.24 -36.85
C ASP A 777 45.08 -37.58 -37.59
N GLN A 778 43.94 -37.99 -38.16
CA GLN A 778 43.92 -38.89 -39.32
C GLN A 778 42.83 -38.44 -40.28
N LYS A 779 43.25 -37.74 -41.35
CA LYS A 779 42.45 -37.49 -42.55
C LYS A 779 42.23 -38.83 -43.26
N GLU A 780 41.10 -39.48 -43.02
CA GLU A 780 40.59 -40.48 -43.95
C GLU A 780 39.75 -39.79 -45.03
N ASN A 781 40.36 -39.59 -46.19
CA ASN A 781 39.66 -39.19 -47.41
C ASN A 781 38.90 -40.41 -47.96
N CYS A 782 37.59 -40.50 -47.73
CA CYS A 782 36.74 -41.40 -48.49
C CYS A 782 36.48 -40.81 -49.88
N ASN A 783 37.24 -41.26 -50.88
CA ASN A 783 37.05 -40.90 -52.27
C ASN A 783 36.15 -41.95 -52.94
N CYS A 784 34.88 -41.61 -53.21
CA CYS A 784 33.94 -42.49 -53.90
C CYS A 784 34.09 -42.38 -55.42
N THR A 785 35.11 -43.04 -55.96
CA THR A 785 35.15 -43.39 -57.38
C THR A 785 35.59 -44.84 -57.47
N ASP A 786 34.62 -45.75 -57.49
CA ASP A 786 34.67 -47.00 -58.26
C ASP A 786 33.30 -47.69 -58.15
N GLN A 787 32.59 -47.73 -59.28
CA GLN A 787 31.69 -48.83 -59.64
C GLN A 787 32.51 -49.80 -60.51
N PRO A 788 32.12 -51.08 -60.71
CA PRO A 788 31.04 -51.88 -60.12
C PRO A 788 31.52 -53.28 -59.67
N GLU A 789 30.65 -54.09 -59.04
CA GLU A 789 30.32 -55.42 -59.59
C GLU A 789 29.11 -56.06 -58.89
N LYS A 790 28.12 -56.45 -59.69
CA LYS A 790 27.05 -57.38 -59.29
C LYS A 790 27.65 -58.76 -59.08
N LYS A 791 27.30 -59.44 -57.99
CA LYS A 791 26.99 -60.89 -58.01
C LYS A 791 26.13 -61.30 -56.79
N THR A 792 24.95 -61.76 -57.15
CA THR A 792 24.03 -62.73 -56.52
C THR A 792 24.62 -63.62 -55.43
N ILE A 793 23.91 -63.87 -54.33
CA ILE A 793 22.75 -64.78 -54.15
C ILE A 793 21.89 -64.24 -52.99
#